data_AF-A0A9X4M883-F1
#
_entry.id   AF-A0A9X4M883-F1
#
_cell.length_a   1.000
_cell.length_b   1.000
_cell.length_c   1.000
_cell.angle_alpha   90.00
_cell.angle_beta   90.00
_cell.angle_gamma   90.00
#
_symmetry.space_group_name_H-M   'P 1'
#
loop_
_entity.id
_entity.type
_entity.pdbx_description
1 polymer ?
#
loop_
_entity_poly.entity_id
_entity_poly.type
_entity_poly.pdbx_seq_one_letter_code
_entity_poly.pdbx_strand_id
1 'polypeptide(L)'
;MNAIRQQTKILLSVLASGNLVEQEHHLINWLIRQTSAISTAQPFGCSRLVRKLKLSKPVADNSTIEIDYKQDRVFYQDQELGKIQILYKSPIPGELQARLAIESTIDRFLEYLQKVHQIVVLEESDRHVRVFIPNKEIPDFKTLWRKFLEDVAFSTFGENQLAGLVQTFIVMLNAITLSGRGFSTLDVPILTRDQANVLAAWYFAVARDVEGRQIKRQKQIDALVKELDNPDLTEKEVKSKSKELQDKQAMQDKEAKKYQEYFQKGFDKSLKEQASAWQELGVIQKELEKTGLTKAQKNKLQKQQDNLKSKVVFSQESVQQKISLLAESRGDPFVFLQLNCSQDLEKFRKIETIAKSFSKVATDQINATRGDIFTQCISEMYRLLETETFDPLPEPLLSEEIILPEWRSAGDDSKEFCYSCGVAIDAKTAKWQVLRFMFERPSQRRQSSSGEGRPHICTSCSALAFASPLKVADESIILKLTSVKGDRDSVSIKDYVRMLTNKEMHLSGGRYLILASDRTGGGDIAAQKLGQVQYAMAKVASIFPIEVLTDFNFSLIIQSSQPINLQSRHLLFIKGVMEGYSQSIIISGKDINMTLGDAVRYIDQDLPILAEYTLTKISAPYGQLELEKVREAYWLEIQKDLQAIGVSMESENQLSKRARLYRDVAALTGLTYAFAQSLENTAKAASMKIEDIEREVSKLIEKVDDAVAFCYYATLGDETKKSVQSRLYRSPYNYFVYDQTKALLEKLGLSDRETTETDKQQTYLALYADDVLSAYTHFAENGYSQPKDWNDLTYQLKLSLYTRFPELVRKLKTKGDK
;
A
#
# COMPACT_ATOMS: atom_id res chain seq x y z
N MET A 1 23.47 -15.89 9.81
CA MET A 1 23.44 -16.21 8.36
C MET A 1 23.04 -17.67 8.21
N ASN A 2 22.24 -18.04 7.20
CA ASN A 2 21.75 -19.42 7.07
C ASN A 2 22.26 -20.05 5.75
N ALA A 3 23.44 -20.68 5.79
CA ALA A 3 24.11 -21.27 4.61
C ALA A 3 23.21 -22.25 3.82
N ILE A 4 22.39 -23.01 4.54
CA ILE A 4 21.38 -23.94 4.00
C ILE A 4 20.41 -23.24 3.03
N ARG A 5 20.07 -21.97 3.29
CA ARG A 5 19.12 -21.21 2.45
C ARG A 5 19.74 -20.80 1.12
N GLN A 6 20.98 -20.31 1.14
CA GLN A 6 21.69 -19.96 -0.10
C GLN A 6 21.88 -21.20 -0.97
N GLN A 7 22.26 -22.32 -0.34
CA GLN A 7 22.35 -23.60 -0.99
C GLN A 7 21.02 -24.05 -1.62
N THR A 8 19.91 -23.92 -0.88
CA THR A 8 18.56 -24.23 -1.39
C THR A 8 18.23 -23.39 -2.63
N LYS A 9 18.49 -22.09 -2.61
CA LYS A 9 18.26 -21.19 -3.77
C LYS A 9 19.10 -21.59 -4.98
N ILE A 10 20.38 -21.88 -4.79
CA ILE A 10 21.32 -22.30 -5.85
C ILE A 10 20.83 -23.60 -6.49
N LEU A 11 20.57 -24.64 -5.69
CA LEU A 11 20.15 -25.94 -6.20
C LEU A 11 18.81 -25.86 -6.95
N LEU A 12 17.84 -25.09 -6.44
CA LEU A 12 16.57 -24.85 -7.14
C LEU A 12 16.74 -24.11 -8.46
N SER A 13 17.63 -23.11 -8.51
CA SER A 13 17.98 -22.38 -9.74
C SER A 13 18.56 -23.35 -10.79
N VAL A 14 19.51 -24.21 -10.40
CA VAL A 14 20.12 -25.16 -11.35
C VAL A 14 19.11 -26.19 -11.83
N LEU A 15 18.29 -26.76 -10.93
CA LEU A 15 17.22 -27.69 -11.30
C LEU A 15 16.19 -27.04 -12.23
N ALA A 16 15.83 -25.78 -11.99
CA ALA A 16 14.92 -25.04 -12.85
C ALA A 16 15.52 -24.76 -14.23
N SER A 17 16.84 -24.57 -14.31
CA SER A 17 17.57 -24.32 -15.56
C SER A 17 17.76 -25.58 -16.42
N GLY A 18 17.60 -26.77 -15.84
CA GLY A 18 17.82 -28.05 -16.54
C GLY A 18 19.29 -28.46 -16.71
N ASN A 19 20.22 -27.75 -16.07
CA ASN A 19 21.67 -27.97 -16.21
C ASN A 19 22.23 -29.13 -15.36
N LEU A 20 21.37 -29.86 -14.63
CA LEU A 20 21.76 -31.00 -13.78
C LEU A 20 21.08 -32.26 -14.33
N VAL A 21 21.87 -33.13 -14.95
CA VAL A 21 21.38 -34.37 -15.60
C VAL A 21 21.61 -35.59 -14.71
N GLU A 22 22.66 -35.60 -13.89
CA GLU A 22 22.98 -36.71 -13.00
C GLU A 22 22.49 -36.44 -11.57
N GLN A 23 21.89 -37.45 -10.92
CA GLN A 23 21.46 -37.42 -9.52
C GLN A 23 20.37 -36.40 -9.13
N GLU A 24 19.55 -35.91 -10.08
CA GLU A 24 18.40 -35.01 -9.81
C GLU A 24 17.52 -35.53 -8.65
N HIS A 25 17.30 -36.84 -8.58
CA HIS A 25 16.49 -37.48 -7.52
C HIS A 25 17.04 -37.25 -6.11
N HIS A 26 18.36 -37.27 -5.94
CA HIS A 26 19.02 -37.05 -4.65
C HIS A 26 18.83 -35.59 -4.18
N LEU A 27 19.03 -34.63 -5.09
CA LEU A 27 18.81 -33.20 -4.80
C LEU A 27 17.36 -32.90 -4.45
N ILE A 28 16.41 -33.47 -5.21
CA ILE A 28 14.97 -33.32 -4.96
C ILE A 28 14.60 -33.88 -3.57
N ASN A 29 15.11 -35.05 -3.20
CA ASN A 29 14.86 -35.65 -1.89
C ASN A 29 15.33 -34.77 -0.73
N TRP A 30 16.51 -34.16 -0.84
CA TRP A 30 17.01 -33.21 0.17
C TRP A 30 16.18 -31.93 0.22
N LEU A 31 15.81 -31.37 -0.94
CA LEU A 31 15.04 -30.14 -1.04
C LEU A 31 13.65 -30.26 -0.40
N ILE A 32 12.97 -31.40 -0.50
CA ILE A 32 11.64 -31.60 0.09
C ILE A 32 11.66 -31.52 1.62
N ARG A 33 12.81 -31.77 2.25
CA ARG A 33 12.97 -31.62 3.69
C ARG A 33 13.17 -30.18 4.13
N GLN A 34 13.50 -29.29 3.18
CA GLN A 34 13.60 -27.87 3.46
C GLN A 34 12.19 -27.26 3.40
N THR A 35 11.73 -26.70 4.53
CA THR A 35 10.39 -26.12 4.66
C THR A 35 10.10 -25.02 3.62
N SER A 36 11.14 -24.35 3.11
CA SER A 36 11.03 -23.26 2.14
C SER A 36 11.23 -23.68 0.68
N ALA A 37 11.48 -24.95 0.35
CA ALA A 37 11.87 -25.32 -1.02
C ALA A 37 10.78 -25.06 -2.06
N ILE A 38 9.52 -25.42 -1.77
CA ILE A 38 8.41 -25.22 -2.71
C ILE A 38 8.16 -23.73 -2.94
N SER A 39 8.11 -22.91 -1.88
CA SER A 39 7.90 -21.46 -2.01
C SER A 39 9.08 -20.77 -2.69
N THR A 40 10.32 -21.23 -2.46
CA THR A 40 11.50 -20.74 -3.18
C THR A 40 11.50 -21.16 -4.65
N ALA A 41 10.91 -22.32 -4.98
CA ALA A 41 10.82 -22.84 -6.35
C ALA A 41 9.75 -22.13 -7.20
N GLN A 42 8.67 -21.66 -6.59
CA GLN A 42 7.53 -21.04 -7.28
C GLN A 42 7.92 -19.84 -8.18
N PRO A 43 8.73 -18.87 -7.71
CA PRO A 43 9.11 -17.70 -8.51
C PRO A 43 9.93 -18.01 -9.77
N PHE A 44 10.55 -19.19 -9.88
CA PHE A 44 11.29 -19.59 -11.09
C PHE A 44 10.38 -19.89 -12.29
N GLY A 45 9.06 -19.95 -12.11
CA GLY A 45 8.11 -20.23 -13.20
C GLY A 45 8.17 -21.66 -13.75
N CYS A 46 8.96 -22.56 -13.15
CA CYS A 46 9.11 -23.95 -13.59
C CYS A 46 8.05 -24.85 -12.95
N SER A 47 6.87 -24.94 -13.58
CA SER A 47 5.75 -25.77 -13.11
C SER A 47 6.11 -27.25 -12.95
N ARG A 48 7.02 -27.77 -13.78
CA ARG A 48 7.55 -29.14 -13.69
C ARG A 48 8.32 -29.37 -12.39
N LEU A 49 9.21 -28.45 -12.01
CA LEU A 49 9.99 -28.55 -10.77
C LEU A 49 9.08 -28.46 -9.54
N VAL A 50 8.16 -27.49 -9.52
CA VAL A 50 7.20 -27.33 -8.42
C VAL A 50 6.34 -28.59 -8.26
N ARG A 51 5.87 -29.16 -9.38
CA ARG A 51 5.11 -30.43 -9.36
C ARG A 51 5.95 -31.59 -8.87
N LYS A 52 7.21 -31.73 -9.29
CA LYS A 52 8.14 -32.76 -8.80
C LYS A 52 8.32 -32.66 -7.28
N LEU A 53 8.59 -31.48 -6.76
CA LEU A 53 8.74 -31.25 -5.32
C LEU A 53 7.47 -31.60 -4.52
N LYS A 54 6.29 -31.25 -5.05
CA LYS A 54 5.00 -31.56 -4.38
C LYS A 54 4.64 -33.05 -4.38
N LEU A 55 5.01 -33.79 -5.41
CA LEU A 55 4.63 -35.20 -5.57
C LEU A 55 5.63 -36.17 -4.94
N SER A 56 6.85 -35.73 -4.71
CA SER A 56 7.91 -36.55 -4.17
C SER A 56 7.77 -36.70 -2.65
N LYS A 57 7.97 -37.92 -2.14
CA LYS A 57 7.88 -38.21 -0.70
C LYS A 57 9.27 -38.22 -0.08
N PRO A 58 9.43 -37.73 1.17
CA PRO A 58 10.72 -37.81 1.85
C PRO A 58 11.10 -39.27 2.08
N VAL A 59 12.20 -39.70 1.47
CA VAL A 59 12.86 -40.99 1.77
C VAL A 59 13.73 -40.81 3.01
N ALA A 60 13.85 -41.82 3.87
CA ALA A 60 14.77 -41.80 5.02
C ALA A 60 16.21 -41.98 4.53
N ASP A 61 16.86 -40.87 4.15
CA ASP A 61 18.24 -40.86 3.66
C ASP A 61 19.00 -39.70 4.32
N ASN A 62 19.90 -39.95 5.26
CA ASN A 62 20.57 -38.88 6.01
C ASN A 62 21.67 -38.14 5.23
N SER A 63 21.74 -38.32 3.91
CA SER A 63 22.68 -37.64 3.02
C SER A 63 22.62 -36.11 3.14
N THR A 64 23.72 -35.52 3.59
CA THR A 64 23.96 -34.07 3.52
C THR A 64 24.43 -33.71 2.12
N ILE A 65 23.87 -32.64 1.56
CA ILE A 65 24.40 -32.03 0.34
C ILE A 65 25.38 -30.94 0.78
N GLU A 66 26.58 -30.93 0.20
CA GLU A 66 27.54 -29.83 0.33
C GLU A 66 27.84 -29.26 -1.05
N ILE A 67 27.87 -27.93 -1.15
CA ILE A 67 28.27 -27.21 -2.37
C ILE A 67 29.60 -26.52 -2.09
N ASP A 68 30.53 -26.63 -3.03
CA ASP A 68 31.85 -26.06 -2.92
C ASP A 68 31.93 -24.72 -3.64
N TYR A 69 32.61 -23.76 -3.01
CA TYR A 69 32.86 -22.44 -3.57
C TYR A 69 34.34 -22.32 -3.95
N LYS A 70 34.63 -22.25 -5.25
CA LYS A 70 35.99 -21.99 -5.76
C LYS A 70 35.98 -20.63 -6.44
N GLN A 71 36.49 -19.61 -5.75
CA GLN A 71 36.40 -18.20 -6.18
C GLN A 71 34.93 -17.75 -6.37
N ASP A 72 34.55 -17.36 -7.58
CA ASP A 72 33.18 -16.99 -7.96
C ASP A 72 32.37 -18.20 -8.45
N ARG A 73 32.96 -19.38 -8.61
CA ARG A 73 32.30 -20.58 -9.15
C ARG A 73 31.75 -21.47 -8.04
N VAL A 74 30.61 -22.10 -8.32
CA VAL A 74 29.91 -23.01 -7.40
C VAL A 74 29.88 -24.41 -8.00
N PHE A 75 30.27 -25.40 -7.20
CA PHE A 75 30.36 -26.80 -7.60
C PHE A 75 29.52 -27.69 -6.69
N TYR A 76 29.10 -28.83 -7.23
CA TYR A 76 28.58 -29.95 -6.46
C TYR A 76 29.32 -31.22 -6.88
N GLN A 77 30.02 -31.85 -5.91
CA GLN A 77 30.95 -32.98 -6.09
C GLN A 77 32.12 -32.65 -7.03
N ASP A 78 31.88 -32.46 -8.32
CA ASP A 78 32.86 -31.95 -9.31
C ASP A 78 32.18 -31.22 -10.49
N GLN A 79 30.85 -31.16 -10.51
CA GLN A 79 30.10 -30.49 -11.57
C GLN A 79 30.00 -28.99 -11.27
N GLU A 80 30.43 -28.15 -12.22
CA GLU A 80 30.19 -26.70 -12.14
C GLU A 80 28.70 -26.40 -12.30
N LEU A 81 28.10 -25.90 -11.23
CA LEU A 81 26.70 -25.49 -11.19
C LEU A 81 26.48 -24.11 -11.80
N GLY A 82 27.48 -23.22 -11.69
CA GLY A 82 27.43 -21.86 -12.19
C GLY A 82 28.36 -20.91 -11.45
N LYS A 83 28.08 -19.60 -11.53
CA LYS A 83 28.89 -18.54 -10.93
C LYS A 83 28.09 -17.57 -10.07
N ILE A 84 28.76 -16.93 -9.12
CA ILE A 84 28.25 -15.86 -8.27
C ILE A 84 28.76 -14.53 -8.80
N GLN A 85 27.85 -13.61 -9.06
CA GLN A 85 28.17 -12.26 -9.54
C GLN A 85 27.63 -11.22 -8.56
N ILE A 86 28.39 -10.16 -8.34
CA ILE A 86 27.92 -8.96 -7.65
C ILE A 86 27.46 -7.96 -8.69
N LEU A 87 26.25 -7.42 -8.49
CA LEU A 87 25.67 -6.34 -9.28
C LEU A 87 25.51 -5.11 -8.38
N TYR A 88 26.11 -3.99 -8.77
CA TYR A 88 26.02 -2.72 -8.06
C TYR A 88 24.75 -1.98 -8.47
N LYS A 89 24.06 -1.43 -7.47
CA LYS A 89 22.86 -0.62 -7.65
C LYS A 89 23.25 0.81 -8.01
N SER A 90 22.48 1.42 -8.91
CA SER A 90 22.54 2.88 -9.11
C SER A 90 22.21 3.62 -7.81
N PRO A 91 22.81 4.80 -7.57
CA PRO A 91 22.47 5.63 -6.41
C PRO A 91 20.96 5.87 -6.29
N ILE A 92 20.40 5.54 -5.14
CA ILE A 92 18.95 5.67 -4.90
C ILE A 92 18.60 7.16 -4.66
N PRO A 93 17.58 7.71 -5.35
CA PRO A 93 17.12 9.08 -5.16
C PRO A 93 16.72 9.42 -3.71
N GLY A 94 16.95 10.68 -3.35
CA GLY A 94 16.40 11.29 -2.13
C GLY A 94 14.89 11.48 -2.22
N GLU A 95 14.39 11.85 -3.40
CA GLU A 95 12.97 12.04 -3.68
C GLU A 95 12.21 10.69 -3.65
N LEU A 96 11.08 10.66 -2.94
CA LEU A 96 10.37 9.45 -2.58
C LEU A 96 9.78 8.70 -3.79
N GLN A 97 9.10 9.41 -4.69
CA GLN A 97 8.44 8.79 -5.83
C GLN A 97 9.43 8.15 -6.81
N ALA A 98 10.58 8.77 -7.01
CA ALA A 98 11.65 8.23 -7.81
C ALA A 98 12.37 7.06 -7.14
N ARG A 99 12.57 7.13 -5.81
CA ARG A 99 13.05 5.98 -5.03
C ARG A 99 12.15 4.77 -5.22
N LEU A 100 10.84 4.94 -5.03
CA LEU A 100 9.86 3.87 -5.20
C LEU A 100 9.87 3.32 -6.64
N ALA A 101 9.99 4.19 -7.65
CA ALA A 101 10.07 3.78 -9.04
C ALA A 101 11.34 2.96 -9.34
N ILE A 102 12.50 3.40 -8.85
CA ILE A 102 13.78 2.70 -9.06
C ILE A 102 13.81 1.37 -8.33
N GLU A 103 13.46 1.33 -7.05
CA GLU A 103 13.47 0.09 -6.27
C GLU A 103 12.44 -0.93 -6.82
N SER A 104 11.23 -0.48 -7.17
CA SER A 104 10.22 -1.34 -7.80
C SER A 104 10.70 -1.87 -9.16
N THR A 105 11.42 -1.06 -9.94
CA THR A 105 11.97 -1.51 -11.23
C THR A 105 13.11 -2.51 -11.04
N ILE A 106 14.00 -2.29 -10.06
CA ILE A 106 15.05 -3.26 -9.69
C ILE A 106 14.40 -4.61 -9.30
N ASP A 107 13.38 -4.58 -8.44
CA ASP A 107 12.70 -5.81 -8.00
C ASP A 107 12.01 -6.55 -9.15
N ARG A 108 11.42 -5.81 -10.11
CA ARG A 108 10.84 -6.40 -11.33
C ARG A 108 11.91 -6.97 -12.26
N PHE A 109 13.06 -6.32 -12.36
CA PHE A 109 14.17 -6.82 -13.17
C PHE A 109 14.79 -8.09 -12.55
N LEU A 110 14.96 -8.13 -11.23
CA LEU A 110 15.40 -9.34 -10.52
C LEU A 110 14.39 -10.49 -10.68
N GLU A 111 13.08 -10.22 -10.68
CA GLU A 111 12.05 -11.22 -10.99
C GLU A 111 12.16 -11.71 -12.44
N TYR A 112 12.42 -10.82 -13.40
CA TYR A 112 12.68 -11.19 -14.80
C TYR A 112 13.89 -12.12 -14.92
N LEU A 113 15.02 -11.76 -14.29
CA LEU A 113 16.23 -12.57 -14.26
C LEU A 113 15.98 -13.95 -13.63
N GLN A 114 15.19 -14.02 -12.55
CA GLN A 114 14.86 -15.28 -11.89
C GLN A 114 13.90 -16.15 -12.71
N LYS A 115 12.88 -15.57 -13.33
CA LYS A 115 11.83 -16.33 -14.02
C LYS A 115 12.27 -16.78 -15.41
N VAL A 116 12.94 -15.90 -16.16
CA VAL A 116 13.37 -16.16 -17.54
C VAL A 116 14.75 -16.80 -17.57
N HIS A 117 15.68 -16.30 -16.76
CA HIS A 117 17.08 -16.74 -16.78
C HIS A 117 17.48 -17.63 -15.59
N GLN A 118 16.57 -17.93 -14.66
CA GLN A 118 16.85 -18.71 -13.44
C GLN A 118 18.00 -18.14 -12.60
N ILE A 119 18.34 -16.87 -12.78
CA ILE A 119 19.35 -16.15 -11.98
C ILE A 119 18.69 -15.76 -10.66
N VAL A 120 19.24 -16.20 -9.52
CA VAL A 120 18.61 -16.02 -8.21
C VAL A 120 19.40 -15.09 -7.30
N VAL A 121 18.69 -14.23 -6.59
CA VAL A 121 19.28 -13.35 -5.56
C VAL A 121 19.66 -14.17 -4.33
N LEU A 122 20.95 -14.19 -4.01
CA LEU A 122 21.47 -14.79 -2.78
C LEU A 122 21.34 -13.80 -1.62
N GLU A 123 21.82 -12.58 -1.84
CA GLU A 123 21.88 -11.50 -0.84
C GLU A 123 21.61 -10.15 -1.51
N GLU A 124 21.04 -9.22 -0.75
CA GLU A 124 20.77 -7.86 -1.21
C GLU A 124 21.11 -6.88 -0.09
N SER A 125 21.84 -5.83 -0.44
CA SER A 125 22.09 -4.67 0.41
C SER A 125 21.52 -3.40 -0.25
N ASP A 126 21.68 -2.26 0.40
CA ASP A 126 21.28 -0.97 -0.18
C ASP A 126 22.15 -0.58 -1.40
N ARG A 127 23.33 -1.18 -1.57
CA ARG A 127 24.29 -0.80 -2.61
C ARG A 127 24.54 -1.85 -3.68
N HIS A 128 24.30 -3.12 -3.37
CA HIS A 128 24.58 -4.21 -4.31
C HIS A 128 23.64 -5.39 -4.10
N VAL A 129 23.54 -6.23 -5.12
CA VAL A 129 22.84 -7.51 -5.12
C VAL A 129 23.84 -8.59 -5.49
N ARG A 130 23.91 -9.65 -4.68
CA ARG A 130 24.71 -10.83 -4.98
C ARG A 130 23.80 -11.89 -5.59
N VAL A 131 24.08 -12.28 -6.83
CA VAL A 131 23.25 -13.22 -7.59
C VAL A 131 24.03 -14.50 -7.92
N PHE A 132 23.32 -15.61 -8.02
CA PHE A 132 23.82 -16.84 -8.61
C PHE A 132 23.30 -16.98 -10.04
N ILE A 133 24.21 -17.25 -10.97
CA ILE A 133 23.96 -17.44 -12.39
C ILE A 133 24.22 -18.92 -12.69
N PRO A 134 23.19 -19.70 -13.10
CA PRO A 134 23.38 -21.10 -13.45
C PRO A 134 24.30 -21.23 -14.66
N ASN A 135 25.00 -22.36 -14.79
CA ASN A 135 25.96 -22.63 -15.87
C ASN A 135 25.29 -22.79 -17.24
N LYS A 136 24.83 -21.67 -17.81
CA LYS A 136 24.22 -21.59 -19.13
C LYS A 136 24.64 -20.30 -19.82
N GLU A 137 24.58 -20.30 -21.14
CA GLU A 137 24.82 -19.10 -21.92
C GLU A 137 23.73 -18.06 -21.64
N ILE A 138 24.15 -16.89 -21.14
CA ILE A 138 23.27 -15.75 -20.92
C ILE A 138 23.86 -14.51 -21.60
N PRO A 139 23.02 -13.62 -22.15
CA PRO A 139 23.45 -12.30 -22.58
C PRO A 139 24.03 -11.49 -21.41
N ASP A 140 24.80 -10.46 -21.74
CA ASP A 140 25.26 -9.48 -20.75
C ASP A 140 24.09 -8.73 -20.10
N PHE A 141 24.31 -8.18 -18.90
CA PHE A 141 23.26 -7.52 -18.14
C PHE A 141 22.69 -6.27 -18.81
N LYS A 142 23.43 -5.57 -19.68
CA LYS A 142 22.92 -4.41 -20.43
C LYS A 142 21.93 -4.86 -21.50
N THR A 143 22.22 -5.96 -22.19
CA THR A 143 21.30 -6.60 -23.14
C THR A 143 20.06 -7.14 -22.44
N LEU A 144 20.22 -7.83 -21.30
CA LEU A 144 19.09 -8.33 -20.49
C LEU A 144 18.19 -7.19 -20.00
N TRP A 145 18.79 -6.08 -19.56
CA TRP A 145 18.06 -4.89 -19.14
C TRP A 145 17.22 -4.28 -20.27
N ARG A 146 17.80 -4.13 -21.47
CA ARG A 146 17.08 -3.64 -22.65
C ARG A 146 15.85 -4.50 -22.96
N LYS A 147 16.03 -5.82 -23.04
CA LYS A 147 14.93 -6.76 -23.28
C LYS A 147 13.86 -6.69 -22.21
N PHE A 148 14.25 -6.60 -20.94
CA PHE A 148 13.29 -6.40 -19.85
C PHE A 148 12.46 -5.12 -20.04
N LEU A 149 13.07 -4.00 -20.44
CA LEU A 149 12.33 -2.77 -20.66
C LEU A 149 11.35 -2.88 -21.83
N GLU A 150 11.78 -3.46 -22.95
CA GLU A 150 10.99 -3.58 -24.18
C GLU A 150 9.86 -4.63 -24.05
N ASP A 151 10.22 -5.83 -23.61
CA ASP A 151 9.33 -7.01 -23.64
C ASP A 151 8.46 -7.13 -22.38
N VAL A 152 8.84 -6.43 -21.29
CA VAL A 152 8.14 -6.52 -20.01
C VAL A 152 7.71 -5.14 -19.52
N ALA A 153 8.63 -4.27 -19.10
CA ALA A 153 8.29 -3.10 -18.31
C ALA A 153 7.45 -2.04 -19.06
N PHE A 154 7.73 -1.84 -20.35
CA PHE A 154 7.04 -0.92 -21.26
C PHE A 154 6.26 -1.64 -22.37
N SER A 155 5.96 -2.92 -22.16
CA SER A 155 5.05 -3.69 -23.02
C SER A 155 3.60 -3.55 -22.55
N THR A 156 2.64 -3.89 -23.41
CA THR A 156 1.21 -3.82 -23.07
C THR A 156 0.86 -4.80 -21.94
N PHE A 157 1.15 -6.09 -22.12
CA PHE A 157 0.72 -7.16 -21.20
C PHE A 157 1.86 -7.84 -20.43
N GLY A 158 3.12 -7.63 -20.84
CA GLY A 158 4.27 -8.37 -20.34
C GLY A 158 4.39 -9.78 -20.93
N GLU A 159 5.62 -10.28 -21.02
CA GLU A 159 5.91 -11.66 -21.40
C GLU A 159 6.21 -12.56 -20.19
N ASN A 160 6.16 -13.89 -20.40
CA ASN A 160 6.56 -14.89 -19.38
C ASN A 160 5.80 -14.75 -18.04
N GLN A 161 4.52 -14.32 -18.10
CA GLN A 161 3.68 -14.03 -16.92
C GLN A 161 4.31 -12.99 -15.98
N LEU A 162 5.11 -12.07 -16.52
CA LEU A 162 5.58 -10.87 -15.81
C LEU A 162 4.64 -9.71 -16.15
N ALA A 163 4.45 -8.78 -15.22
CA ALA A 163 3.48 -7.70 -15.36
C ALA A 163 3.98 -6.60 -16.32
N GLY A 164 3.21 -6.33 -17.38
CA GLY A 164 3.34 -5.16 -18.25
C GLY A 164 2.49 -3.97 -17.79
N LEU A 165 2.30 -3.00 -18.68
CA LEU A 165 1.61 -1.73 -18.37
C LEU A 165 0.12 -1.90 -18.03
N VAL A 166 -0.56 -2.91 -18.57
CA VAL A 166 -1.95 -3.22 -18.20
C VAL A 166 -2.03 -3.61 -16.72
N GLN A 167 -1.11 -4.45 -16.23
CA GLN A 167 -1.11 -4.92 -14.85
C GLN A 167 -0.45 -3.95 -13.87
N THR A 168 0.31 -2.96 -14.34
CA THR A 168 0.92 -1.93 -13.49
C THR A 168 0.23 -0.59 -13.63
N PHE A 169 0.40 0.10 -14.76
CA PHE A 169 -0.04 1.47 -15.00
C PHE A 169 -1.58 1.59 -15.04
N ILE A 170 -2.29 0.72 -15.77
CA ILE A 170 -3.75 0.79 -15.86
C ILE A 170 -4.41 0.42 -14.54
N VAL A 171 -3.95 -0.66 -13.89
CA VAL A 171 -4.40 -1.05 -12.55
C VAL A 171 -4.20 0.09 -11.55
N MET A 172 -3.06 0.78 -11.59
CA MET A 172 -2.82 1.96 -10.77
C MET A 172 -3.83 3.08 -11.05
N LEU A 173 -4.03 3.48 -12.31
CA LEU A 173 -4.98 4.53 -12.66
C LEU A 173 -6.43 4.19 -12.28
N ASN A 174 -6.78 2.91 -12.30
CA ASN A 174 -8.10 2.44 -11.90
C ASN A 174 -8.30 2.47 -10.37
N ALA A 175 -7.21 2.38 -9.60
CA ALA A 175 -7.25 2.21 -8.15
C ALA A 175 -7.17 3.53 -7.37
N ILE A 176 -6.44 4.55 -7.86
CA ILE A 176 -6.14 5.77 -7.10
C ILE A 176 -6.44 7.06 -7.88
N THR A 177 -6.75 8.12 -7.13
CA THR A 177 -6.90 9.48 -7.67
C THR A 177 -5.64 10.31 -7.42
N LEU A 178 -4.90 10.63 -8.47
CA LEU A 178 -3.64 11.39 -8.37
C LEU A 178 -3.87 12.91 -8.31
N SER A 179 -4.98 13.38 -8.90
CA SER A 179 -5.37 14.79 -8.92
C SER A 179 -6.90 14.92 -8.89
N GLY A 180 -7.43 15.60 -7.87
CA GLY A 180 -8.87 15.87 -7.78
C GLY A 180 -9.43 16.79 -8.87
N ARG A 181 -8.58 17.62 -9.52
CA ARG A 181 -8.98 18.48 -10.65
C ARG A 181 -8.74 17.85 -12.02
N GLY A 182 -8.18 16.64 -12.06
CA GLY A 182 -7.67 15.99 -13.27
C GLY A 182 -6.43 16.67 -13.86
N PHE A 183 -5.85 16.04 -14.88
CA PHE A 183 -4.69 16.46 -15.66
C PHE A 183 -5.12 16.88 -17.07
N SER A 184 -4.21 17.53 -17.79
CA SER A 184 -4.26 17.50 -19.25
C SER A 184 -3.61 16.21 -19.78
N THR A 185 -3.35 16.14 -21.08
CA THR A 185 -2.48 15.11 -21.66
C THR A 185 -1.11 15.10 -21.00
N LEU A 186 -0.46 13.93 -20.99
CA LEU A 186 0.80 13.72 -20.29
C LEU A 186 1.97 14.00 -21.23
N ASP A 187 2.87 14.87 -20.79
CA ASP A 187 4.14 15.11 -21.47
C ASP A 187 5.23 14.23 -20.84
N VAL A 188 5.32 13.00 -21.34
CA VAL A 188 6.22 11.94 -20.83
C VAL A 188 6.99 11.29 -21.98
N PRO A 189 8.19 10.73 -21.73
CA PRO A 189 8.95 10.04 -22.76
C PRO A 189 8.23 8.79 -23.25
N ILE A 190 8.27 8.59 -24.56
CA ILE A 190 7.68 7.44 -25.25
C ILE A 190 8.80 6.53 -25.73
N LEU A 191 9.00 5.42 -25.03
CA LEU A 191 10.12 4.51 -25.23
C LEU A 191 9.82 3.39 -26.22
N THR A 192 8.56 2.96 -26.28
CA THR A 192 8.15 1.82 -27.11
C THR A 192 6.81 2.09 -27.80
N ARG A 193 6.56 1.38 -28.90
CA ARG A 193 5.26 1.38 -29.57
C ARG A 193 4.13 0.92 -28.64
N ASP A 194 4.41 -0.04 -27.78
CA ASP A 194 3.42 -0.58 -26.84
C ASP A 194 3.03 0.44 -25.76
N GLN A 195 3.98 1.17 -25.20
CA GLN A 195 3.69 2.30 -24.31
C GLN A 195 2.84 3.36 -25.02
N ALA A 196 3.16 3.69 -26.27
CA ALA A 196 2.39 4.64 -27.07
C ALA A 196 0.94 4.17 -27.26
N ASN A 197 0.73 2.88 -27.55
CA ASN A 197 -0.60 2.29 -27.69
C ASN A 197 -1.40 2.33 -26.38
N VAL A 198 -0.77 2.07 -25.23
CA VAL A 198 -1.45 2.15 -23.92
C VAL A 198 -1.89 3.58 -23.60
N LEU A 199 -1.05 4.58 -23.85
CA LEU A 199 -1.41 5.98 -23.67
C LEU A 199 -2.50 6.44 -24.65
N ALA A 200 -2.40 6.04 -25.93
CA ALA A 200 -3.43 6.32 -26.92
C ALA A 200 -4.78 5.67 -26.53
N ALA A 201 -4.76 4.43 -26.03
CA ALA A 201 -5.94 3.73 -25.54
C ALA A 201 -6.58 4.43 -24.33
N TRP A 202 -5.79 5.07 -23.46
CA TRP A 202 -6.31 5.87 -22.36
C TRP A 202 -7.08 7.09 -22.86
N TYR A 203 -6.51 7.84 -23.82
CA TYR A 203 -7.19 8.98 -24.44
C TYR A 203 -8.43 8.56 -25.24
N PHE A 204 -8.38 7.41 -25.90
CA PHE A 204 -9.54 6.81 -26.56
C PHE A 204 -10.64 6.43 -25.54
N ALA A 205 -10.28 5.85 -24.39
CA ALA A 205 -11.23 5.55 -23.31
C ALA A 205 -11.87 6.83 -22.73
N VAL A 206 -11.13 7.92 -22.63
CA VAL A 206 -11.66 9.24 -22.26
C VAL A 206 -12.70 9.71 -23.28
N ALA A 207 -12.42 9.59 -24.59
CA ALA A 207 -13.37 9.94 -25.64
C ALA A 207 -14.66 9.12 -25.55
N ARG A 208 -14.53 7.80 -25.41
CA ARG A 208 -15.65 6.86 -25.19
C ARG A 208 -16.50 7.25 -23.98
N ASP A 209 -15.89 7.61 -22.85
CA ASP A 209 -16.62 7.95 -21.63
C ASP A 209 -17.36 9.29 -21.75
N VAL A 210 -16.78 10.27 -22.46
CA VAL A 210 -17.46 11.55 -22.76
C VAL A 210 -18.66 11.31 -23.68
N GLU A 211 -18.50 10.51 -24.73
CA GLU A 211 -19.58 10.11 -25.63
C GLU A 211 -20.68 9.36 -24.87
N GLY A 212 -20.29 8.36 -24.06
CA GLY A 212 -21.20 7.55 -23.26
C GLY A 212 -22.04 8.39 -22.28
N ARG A 213 -21.49 9.46 -21.72
CA ARG A 213 -22.26 10.41 -20.89
C ARG A 213 -23.32 11.14 -21.72
N GLN A 214 -22.99 11.58 -22.94
CA GLN A 214 -23.95 12.23 -23.83
C GLN A 214 -25.05 11.28 -24.29
N ILE A 215 -24.70 10.04 -24.66
CA ILE A 215 -25.66 8.99 -25.02
C ILE A 215 -26.59 8.67 -23.83
N LYS A 216 -26.03 8.57 -22.61
CA LYS A 216 -26.83 8.33 -21.39
C LYS A 216 -27.80 9.48 -21.13
N ARG A 217 -27.37 10.74 -21.30
CA ARG A 217 -28.24 11.91 -21.15
C ARG A 217 -29.32 11.92 -22.23
N GLN A 218 -28.99 11.58 -23.47
CA GLN A 218 -29.97 11.48 -24.56
C GLN A 218 -31.05 10.44 -24.24
N LYS A 219 -30.67 9.25 -23.75
CA LYS A 219 -31.65 8.24 -23.31
C LYS A 219 -32.58 8.73 -22.20
N GLN A 220 -32.08 9.57 -21.29
CA GLN A 220 -32.90 10.18 -20.23
C GLN A 220 -33.86 11.23 -20.79
N ILE A 221 -33.40 12.03 -21.76
CA ILE A 221 -34.24 12.98 -22.50
C ILE A 221 -35.37 12.21 -23.21
N ASP A 222 -35.04 11.17 -23.97
CA ASP A 222 -36.02 10.36 -24.70
C ASP A 222 -37.04 9.68 -23.76
N ALA A 223 -36.59 9.25 -22.57
CA ALA A 223 -37.47 8.69 -21.54
C ALA A 223 -38.42 9.75 -20.96
N LEU A 224 -37.91 10.95 -20.64
CA LEU A 224 -38.72 12.07 -20.13
C LEU A 224 -39.75 12.54 -21.15
N VAL A 225 -39.39 12.58 -22.44
CA VAL A 225 -40.33 12.88 -23.53
C VAL A 225 -41.48 11.87 -23.52
N LYS A 226 -41.17 10.57 -23.49
CA LYS A 226 -42.20 9.51 -23.42
C LYS A 226 -43.05 9.56 -22.15
N GLU A 227 -42.44 9.91 -21.02
CA GLU A 227 -43.19 10.05 -19.76
C GLU A 227 -44.14 11.24 -19.80
N LEU A 228 -43.76 12.35 -20.41
CA LEU A 228 -44.61 13.54 -20.59
C LEU A 228 -45.80 13.29 -21.52
N ASP A 229 -45.71 12.29 -22.40
CA ASP A 229 -46.82 11.84 -23.25
C ASP A 229 -47.90 11.03 -22.49
N ASN A 230 -47.67 10.70 -21.20
CA ASN A 230 -48.64 9.96 -20.39
C ASN A 230 -49.80 10.87 -19.93
N PRO A 231 -51.07 10.58 -20.32
CA PRO A 231 -52.22 11.40 -19.95
C PRO A 231 -52.58 11.37 -18.46
N ASP A 232 -52.06 10.41 -17.67
CA ASP A 232 -52.38 10.24 -16.25
C ASP A 232 -51.51 11.09 -15.31
N LEU A 233 -50.64 11.95 -15.83
CA LEU A 233 -49.77 12.81 -15.02
C LEU A 233 -50.53 13.99 -14.40
N THR A 234 -50.26 14.28 -13.13
CA THR A 234 -50.76 15.49 -12.49
C THR A 234 -50.07 16.75 -13.04
N GLU A 235 -50.74 17.91 -13.00
CA GLU A 235 -50.16 19.19 -13.46
C GLU A 235 -48.80 19.51 -12.80
N LYS A 236 -48.64 19.15 -11.52
CA LYS A 236 -47.39 19.33 -10.77
C LYS A 236 -46.27 18.46 -11.34
N GLU A 237 -46.57 17.21 -11.70
CA GLU A 237 -45.60 16.29 -12.31
C GLU A 237 -45.24 16.72 -13.73
N VAL A 238 -46.21 17.15 -14.54
CA VAL A 238 -45.97 17.71 -15.89
C VAL A 238 -45.01 18.89 -15.80
N LYS A 239 -45.25 19.83 -14.89
CA LYS A 239 -44.39 21.01 -14.72
C LYS A 239 -42.97 20.64 -14.25
N SER A 240 -42.86 19.70 -13.31
CA SER A 240 -41.57 19.23 -12.80
C SER A 240 -40.75 18.51 -13.88
N LYS A 241 -41.37 17.56 -14.58
CA LYS A 241 -40.71 16.77 -15.64
C LYS A 241 -40.36 17.62 -16.86
N SER A 242 -41.22 18.58 -17.23
CA SER A 242 -40.93 19.53 -18.33
C SER A 242 -39.72 20.40 -18.01
N LYS A 243 -39.58 20.85 -16.76
CA LYS A 243 -38.40 21.58 -16.31
C LYS A 243 -37.14 20.70 -16.35
N GLU A 244 -37.22 19.47 -15.87
CA GLU A 244 -36.10 18.52 -15.92
C GLU A 244 -35.68 18.22 -17.37
N LEU A 245 -36.64 18.05 -18.28
CA LEU A 245 -36.39 17.87 -19.72
C LEU A 245 -35.65 19.07 -20.30
N GLN A 246 -36.14 20.29 -20.06
CA GLN A 246 -35.49 21.53 -20.52
C GLN A 246 -34.05 21.66 -19.98
N ASP A 247 -33.84 21.40 -18.69
CA ASP A 247 -32.51 21.48 -18.06
C ASP A 247 -31.54 20.46 -18.68
N LYS A 248 -32.00 19.22 -18.93
CA LYS A 248 -31.17 18.18 -19.58
C LYS A 248 -30.88 18.50 -21.05
N GLN A 249 -31.86 19.00 -21.81
CA GLN A 249 -31.70 19.39 -23.22
C GLN A 249 -30.67 20.52 -23.33
N ALA A 250 -30.83 21.58 -22.53
CA ALA A 250 -29.92 22.71 -22.50
C ALA A 250 -28.48 22.29 -22.12
N MET A 251 -28.34 21.35 -21.18
CA MET A 251 -27.03 20.79 -20.80
C MET A 251 -26.41 19.97 -21.93
N GLN A 252 -27.22 19.15 -22.63
CA GLN A 252 -26.78 18.34 -23.78
C GLN A 252 -26.24 19.24 -24.90
N ASP A 253 -27.03 20.22 -25.33
CA ASP A 253 -26.71 21.12 -26.43
C ASP A 253 -25.46 21.97 -26.10
N LYS A 254 -25.40 22.49 -24.87
CA LYS A 254 -24.24 23.25 -24.40
C LYS A 254 -22.96 22.40 -24.42
N GLU A 255 -23.04 21.15 -24.00
CA GLU A 255 -21.89 20.26 -23.95
C GLU A 255 -21.45 19.81 -25.35
N ALA A 256 -22.38 19.43 -26.22
CA ALA A 256 -22.11 19.05 -27.61
C ALA A 256 -21.46 20.21 -28.38
N LYS A 257 -22.06 21.40 -28.31
CA LYS A 257 -21.53 22.61 -28.94
C LYS A 257 -20.12 22.94 -28.46
N LYS A 258 -19.87 22.84 -27.15
CA LYS A 258 -18.54 23.04 -26.56
C LYS A 258 -17.50 22.11 -27.19
N TYR A 259 -17.74 20.79 -27.25
CA TYR A 259 -16.73 19.89 -27.82
C TYR A 259 -16.54 20.12 -29.32
N GLN A 260 -17.62 20.36 -30.07
CA GLN A 260 -17.56 20.68 -31.49
C GLN A 260 -16.74 21.95 -31.77
N GLU A 261 -17.03 23.06 -31.08
CA GLU A 261 -16.33 24.34 -31.26
C GLU A 261 -14.83 24.22 -30.94
N TYR A 262 -14.47 23.58 -29.82
CA TYR A 262 -13.07 23.42 -29.42
C TYR A 262 -12.33 22.45 -30.34
N PHE A 263 -12.95 21.34 -30.75
CA PHE A 263 -12.35 20.38 -31.66
C PHE A 263 -12.15 21.01 -33.04
N GLN A 264 -13.18 21.63 -33.60
CA GLN A 264 -13.10 22.32 -34.88
C GLN A 264 -12.07 23.44 -34.84
N LYS A 265 -12.01 24.26 -33.79
CA LYS A 265 -11.04 25.36 -33.74
C LYS A 265 -9.61 24.88 -33.48
N GLY A 266 -9.43 23.96 -32.54
CA GLY A 266 -8.11 23.51 -32.08
C GLY A 266 -7.46 22.52 -33.03
N PHE A 267 -8.20 21.49 -33.44
CA PHE A 267 -7.67 20.42 -34.28
C PHE A 267 -7.48 20.88 -35.72
N ASP A 268 -8.44 21.62 -36.30
CA ASP A 268 -8.29 22.23 -37.64
C ASP A 268 -7.06 23.14 -37.72
N LYS A 269 -6.88 23.99 -36.70
CA LYS A 269 -5.70 24.87 -36.62
C LYS A 269 -4.40 24.05 -36.63
N SER A 270 -4.33 23.00 -35.81
CA SER A 270 -3.17 22.11 -35.79
C SER A 270 -2.93 21.44 -37.14
N LEU A 271 -3.98 20.94 -37.81
CA LEU A 271 -3.85 20.30 -39.12
C LEU A 271 -3.41 21.28 -40.22
N LYS A 272 -3.92 22.51 -40.20
CA LYS A 272 -3.51 23.58 -41.14
C LYS A 272 -2.05 23.99 -40.93
N GLU A 273 -1.61 24.11 -39.69
CA GLU A 273 -0.20 24.38 -39.36
C GLU A 273 0.71 23.25 -39.87
N GLN A 274 0.30 21.98 -39.70
CA GLN A 274 1.01 20.81 -40.22
C GLN A 274 1.03 20.78 -41.75
N ALA A 275 -0.09 21.11 -42.42
CA ALA A 275 -0.15 21.18 -43.88
C ALA A 275 0.75 22.28 -44.44
N SER A 276 0.78 23.47 -43.81
CA SER A 276 1.68 24.56 -44.16
C SER A 276 3.15 24.15 -43.99
N ALA A 277 3.49 23.48 -42.89
CA ALA A 277 4.84 22.98 -42.66
C ALA A 277 5.29 21.99 -43.73
N TRP A 278 4.41 21.08 -44.18
CA TRP A 278 4.69 20.17 -45.29
C TRP A 278 4.88 20.88 -46.63
N GLN A 279 4.07 21.92 -46.91
CA GLN A 279 4.25 22.75 -48.11
C GLN A 279 5.60 23.44 -48.11
N GLU A 280 5.99 24.06 -46.99
CA GLU A 280 7.30 24.70 -46.82
C GLU A 280 8.46 23.70 -46.94
N LEU A 281 8.34 22.51 -46.36
CA LEU A 281 9.33 21.43 -46.53
C LEU A 281 9.51 21.03 -47.99
N GLY A 282 8.41 20.90 -48.73
CA GLY A 282 8.45 20.61 -50.17
C GLY A 282 9.14 21.72 -50.99
N VAL A 283 8.95 22.99 -50.62
CA VAL A 283 9.66 24.12 -51.23
C VAL A 283 11.15 24.06 -50.93
N ILE A 284 11.53 23.88 -49.65
CA ILE A 284 12.94 23.81 -49.22
C ILE A 284 13.66 22.63 -49.89
N GLN A 285 12.99 21.49 -50.03
CA GLN A 285 13.58 20.30 -50.67
C GLN A 285 13.85 20.56 -52.16
N LYS A 286 12.91 21.18 -52.88
CA LYS A 286 13.12 21.61 -54.27
C LYS A 286 14.20 22.68 -54.40
N GLU A 287 14.37 23.55 -53.40
CA GLU A 287 15.45 24.54 -53.40
C GLU A 287 16.82 23.91 -53.16
N LEU A 288 16.93 22.94 -52.24
CA LEU A 288 18.16 22.19 -51.96
C LEU A 288 18.66 21.39 -53.19
N GLU A 289 17.75 20.97 -54.06
CA GLU A 289 18.04 20.27 -55.32
C GLU A 289 18.60 21.18 -56.42
N LYS A 290 18.52 22.52 -56.28
CA LYS A 290 19.03 23.46 -57.29
C LYS A 290 20.57 23.45 -57.34
N THR A 291 21.11 23.31 -58.54
CA THR A 291 22.55 23.49 -58.82
C THR A 291 22.95 24.95 -58.69
N GLY A 292 24.07 25.24 -58.01
CA GLY A 292 24.62 26.61 -57.85
C GLY A 292 24.50 27.22 -56.45
N LEU A 293 23.93 26.49 -55.46
CA LEU A 293 23.88 26.95 -54.07
C LEU A 293 25.27 26.99 -53.41
N THR A 294 25.58 28.10 -52.75
CA THR A 294 26.78 28.22 -51.90
C THR A 294 26.67 27.31 -50.66
N LYS A 295 27.82 26.95 -50.07
CA LYS A 295 27.87 26.14 -48.83
C LYS A 295 27.07 26.78 -47.68
N ALA A 296 27.07 28.11 -47.59
CA ALA A 296 26.31 28.85 -46.58
C ALA A 296 24.78 28.76 -46.80
N GLN A 297 24.32 28.87 -48.05
CA GLN A 297 22.90 28.73 -48.40
C GLN A 297 22.40 27.30 -48.16
N LYS A 298 23.19 26.29 -48.54
CA LYS A 298 22.86 24.88 -48.22
C LYS A 298 22.73 24.65 -46.72
N ASN A 299 23.68 25.13 -45.91
CA ASN A 299 23.60 24.99 -44.45
C ASN A 299 22.39 25.72 -43.84
N LYS A 300 22.00 26.87 -44.39
CA LYS A 300 20.81 27.62 -43.92
C LYS A 300 19.52 26.86 -44.24
N LEU A 301 19.37 26.40 -45.48
CA LEU A 301 18.21 25.61 -45.91
C LEU A 301 18.13 24.27 -45.15
N GLN A 302 19.27 23.62 -44.90
CA GLN A 302 19.34 22.40 -44.09
C GLN A 302 18.85 22.65 -42.66
N LYS A 303 19.33 23.71 -41.99
CA LYS A 303 18.83 24.09 -40.65
C LYS A 303 17.33 24.42 -40.64
N GLN A 304 16.82 25.07 -41.68
CA GLN A 304 15.38 25.34 -41.81
C GLN A 304 14.58 24.05 -42.02
N GLN A 305 15.08 23.14 -42.85
CA GLN A 305 14.49 21.83 -43.06
C GLN A 305 14.46 21.02 -41.75
N ASP A 306 15.56 20.98 -41.01
CA ASP A 306 15.66 20.25 -39.74
C ASP A 306 14.71 20.84 -38.69
N ASN A 307 14.63 22.18 -38.61
CA ASN A 307 13.68 22.87 -37.73
C ASN A 307 12.22 22.56 -38.09
N LEU A 308 11.86 22.54 -39.37
CA LEU A 308 10.48 22.23 -39.80
C LEU A 308 10.16 20.74 -39.60
N LYS A 309 11.08 19.83 -39.92
CA LYS A 309 10.93 18.40 -39.65
C LYS A 309 10.69 18.14 -38.16
N SER A 310 11.32 18.90 -37.27
CA SER A 310 11.08 18.78 -35.82
C SER A 310 9.69 19.23 -35.35
N LYS A 311 8.95 20.01 -36.16
CA LYS A 311 7.60 20.51 -35.86
C LYS A 311 6.49 19.67 -36.51
N VAL A 312 6.84 18.91 -37.53
CA VAL A 312 5.90 18.03 -38.22
C VAL A 312 5.67 16.77 -37.38
N VAL A 313 4.39 16.46 -37.16
CA VAL A 313 3.94 15.36 -36.31
C VAL A 313 3.31 14.24 -37.12
N PHE A 314 2.54 14.59 -38.14
CA PHE A 314 1.79 13.65 -38.99
C PHE A 314 2.41 13.59 -40.38
N SER A 315 2.31 12.44 -41.06
CA SER A 315 2.67 12.35 -42.47
C SER A 315 1.78 13.25 -43.33
N GLN A 316 2.26 13.67 -44.50
CA GLN A 316 1.48 14.54 -45.39
C GLN A 316 0.12 13.91 -45.78
N GLU A 317 0.11 12.61 -46.07
CA GLU A 317 -1.10 11.83 -46.38
C GLU A 317 -2.07 11.81 -45.19
N SER A 318 -1.54 11.58 -43.98
CA SER A 318 -2.31 11.57 -42.75
C SER A 318 -2.97 12.92 -42.45
N VAL A 319 -2.27 14.04 -42.70
CA VAL A 319 -2.84 15.39 -42.56
C VAL A 319 -3.99 15.58 -43.54
N GLN A 320 -3.82 15.23 -44.80
CA GLN A 320 -4.85 15.38 -45.83
C GLN A 320 -6.09 14.53 -45.53
N GLN A 321 -5.90 13.27 -45.13
CA GLN A 321 -6.99 12.39 -44.73
C GLN A 321 -7.78 12.97 -43.54
N LYS A 322 -7.09 13.44 -42.50
CA LYS A 322 -7.73 14.04 -41.32
C LYS A 322 -8.47 15.34 -41.64
N ILE A 323 -7.96 16.17 -42.55
CA ILE A 323 -8.68 17.37 -43.02
C ILE A 323 -9.99 16.97 -43.73
N SER A 324 -9.96 15.96 -44.60
CA SER A 324 -11.15 15.45 -45.29
C SER A 324 -12.18 14.89 -44.30
N LEU A 325 -11.74 14.07 -43.34
CA LEU A 325 -12.60 13.51 -42.29
C LEU A 325 -13.19 14.61 -41.37
N LEU A 326 -12.43 15.67 -41.09
CA LEU A 326 -12.91 16.79 -40.29
C LEU A 326 -14.04 17.56 -41.00
N ALA A 327 -13.93 17.70 -42.33
CA ALA A 327 -14.99 18.27 -43.14
C ALA A 327 -16.24 17.37 -43.19
N GLU A 328 -16.06 16.06 -43.37
CA GLU A 328 -17.15 15.08 -43.42
C GLU A 328 -17.92 15.00 -42.09
N SER A 329 -17.21 15.00 -40.97
CA SER A 329 -17.78 15.02 -39.62
C SER A 329 -18.39 16.36 -39.21
N ARG A 330 -18.26 17.42 -40.03
CA ARG A 330 -18.70 18.79 -39.71
C ARG A 330 -18.16 19.30 -38.37
N GLY A 331 -16.94 18.89 -38.02
CA GLY A 331 -16.30 19.25 -36.76
C GLY A 331 -16.81 18.50 -35.52
N ASP A 332 -17.69 17.50 -35.66
CA ASP A 332 -18.09 16.65 -34.54
C ASP A 332 -16.97 15.63 -34.23
N PRO A 333 -16.36 15.68 -33.03
CA PRO A 333 -15.26 14.79 -32.67
C PRO A 333 -15.65 13.31 -32.60
N PHE A 334 -16.90 12.97 -32.26
CA PHE A 334 -17.34 11.57 -32.13
C PHE A 334 -17.59 10.96 -33.51
N VAL A 335 -18.27 11.70 -34.39
CA VAL A 335 -18.44 11.29 -35.80
C VAL A 335 -17.08 11.18 -36.49
N PHE A 336 -16.16 12.13 -36.23
CA PHE A 336 -14.80 12.06 -36.74
C PHE A 336 -14.07 10.78 -36.33
N LEU A 337 -14.11 10.43 -35.04
CA LEU A 337 -13.50 9.19 -34.54
C LEU A 337 -14.15 7.96 -35.17
N GLN A 338 -15.47 7.92 -35.26
CA GLN A 338 -16.20 6.80 -35.85
C GLN A 338 -15.84 6.59 -37.33
N LEU A 339 -15.80 7.65 -38.13
CA LEU A 339 -15.42 7.60 -39.54
C LEU A 339 -13.96 7.14 -39.72
N ASN A 340 -13.05 7.56 -38.83
CA ASN A 340 -11.66 7.13 -38.94
C ASN A 340 -11.47 5.67 -38.50
N CYS A 341 -12.14 5.25 -37.42
CA CYS A 341 -12.12 3.86 -36.96
C CYS A 341 -12.64 2.90 -38.04
N SER A 342 -13.64 3.29 -38.83
CA SER A 342 -14.17 2.46 -39.91
C SER A 342 -13.24 2.38 -41.13
N GLN A 343 -12.42 3.41 -41.36
CA GLN A 343 -11.43 3.43 -42.44
C GLN A 343 -10.14 2.67 -42.10
N ASP A 344 -9.75 2.61 -40.83
CA ASP A 344 -8.49 1.99 -40.37
C ASP A 344 -8.70 1.06 -39.15
N LEU A 345 -9.46 -0.02 -39.38
CA LEU A 345 -9.86 -0.96 -38.32
C LEU A 345 -8.67 -1.57 -37.58
N GLU A 346 -7.59 -1.93 -38.27
CA GLU A 346 -6.44 -2.61 -37.66
C GLU A 346 -5.66 -1.68 -36.71
N LYS A 347 -5.51 -0.39 -37.06
CA LYS A 347 -4.85 0.60 -36.19
C LYS A 347 -5.61 0.82 -34.88
N PHE A 348 -6.95 0.85 -34.94
CA PHE A 348 -7.80 1.10 -33.78
C PHE A 348 -8.08 -0.15 -32.93
N ARG A 349 -8.13 -1.34 -33.54
CA ARG A 349 -8.44 -2.61 -32.85
C ARG A 349 -7.60 -2.86 -31.60
N LYS A 350 -6.29 -2.55 -31.67
CA LYS A 350 -5.38 -2.72 -30.53
C LYS A 350 -5.72 -1.77 -29.39
N ILE A 351 -5.91 -0.48 -29.67
CA ILE A 351 -6.21 0.51 -28.64
C ILE A 351 -7.63 0.36 -28.08
N GLU A 352 -8.61 -0.04 -28.89
CA GLU A 352 -9.97 -0.35 -28.44
C GLU A 352 -9.99 -1.50 -27.43
N THR A 353 -9.17 -2.52 -27.66
CA THR A 353 -9.04 -3.66 -26.76
C THR A 353 -8.48 -3.24 -25.41
N ILE A 354 -7.41 -2.43 -25.41
CA ILE A 354 -6.79 -1.91 -24.19
C ILE A 354 -7.72 -0.92 -23.48
N ALA A 355 -8.45 -0.09 -24.24
CA ALA A 355 -9.36 0.94 -23.71
C ALA A 355 -10.45 0.36 -22.79
N LYS A 356 -10.85 -0.91 -23.00
CA LYS A 356 -11.81 -1.62 -22.14
C LYS A 356 -11.31 -1.85 -20.72
N SER A 357 -10.00 -1.84 -20.49
CA SER A 357 -9.41 -2.03 -19.16
C SER A 357 -9.39 -0.76 -18.32
N PHE A 358 -9.68 0.42 -18.88
CA PHE A 358 -9.75 1.68 -18.12
C PHE A 358 -11.14 1.86 -17.50
N SER A 359 -11.14 2.06 -16.18
CA SER A 359 -12.32 2.38 -15.39
C SER A 359 -12.65 3.88 -15.44
N LYS A 360 -13.80 4.25 -14.87
CA LYS A 360 -14.19 5.65 -14.74
C LYS A 360 -13.21 6.46 -13.89
N VAL A 361 -12.62 5.84 -12.86
CA VAL A 361 -11.60 6.47 -12.01
C VAL A 361 -10.39 6.88 -12.84
N ALA A 362 -9.97 6.03 -13.78
CA ALA A 362 -8.83 6.30 -14.64
C ALA A 362 -9.11 7.37 -15.70
N THR A 363 -10.29 7.37 -16.31
CA THR A 363 -10.65 8.36 -17.34
C THR A 363 -10.91 9.74 -16.72
N ASP A 364 -11.44 9.81 -15.50
CA ASP A 364 -11.65 11.06 -14.76
C ASP A 364 -10.36 11.71 -14.25
N GLN A 365 -9.22 11.00 -14.27
CA GLN A 365 -7.91 11.63 -14.07
C GLN A 365 -7.60 12.66 -15.15
N ILE A 366 -8.23 12.59 -16.33
CA ILE A 366 -8.09 13.60 -17.37
C ILE A 366 -9.27 14.56 -17.26
N ASN A 367 -9.00 15.85 -17.21
CA ASN A 367 -10.05 16.87 -17.11
C ASN A 367 -10.72 17.14 -18.48
N ALA A 368 -11.29 16.11 -19.07
CA ALA A 368 -11.99 16.16 -20.34
C ALA A 368 -13.32 16.93 -20.29
N THR A 369 -13.75 17.40 -19.11
CA THR A 369 -14.88 18.33 -19.02
C THR A 369 -14.57 19.68 -19.68
N ARG A 370 -13.29 20.02 -19.78
CA ARG A 370 -12.80 21.16 -20.55
C ARG A 370 -12.63 20.78 -22.02
N GLY A 371 -13.25 21.54 -22.93
CA GLY A 371 -13.25 21.23 -24.37
C GLY A 371 -11.86 21.29 -25.02
N ASP A 372 -10.98 22.17 -24.54
CA ASP A 372 -9.59 22.28 -25.01
C ASP A 372 -8.77 21.04 -24.63
N ILE A 373 -8.87 20.57 -23.38
CA ILE A 373 -8.19 19.36 -22.92
C ILE A 373 -8.72 18.12 -23.67
N PHE A 374 -10.03 18.03 -23.86
CA PHE A 374 -10.62 16.95 -24.66
C PHE A 374 -10.07 16.91 -26.09
N THR A 375 -9.94 18.07 -26.73
CA THR A 375 -9.34 18.20 -28.08
C THR A 375 -7.86 17.79 -28.08
N GLN A 376 -7.11 18.17 -27.03
CA GLN A 376 -5.73 17.74 -26.83
C GLN A 376 -5.61 16.22 -26.70
N CYS A 377 -6.53 15.55 -26.00
CA CYS A 377 -6.54 14.09 -25.89
C CYS A 377 -6.65 13.42 -27.26
N ILE A 378 -7.56 13.88 -28.11
CA ILE A 378 -7.72 13.32 -29.47
C ILE A 378 -6.45 13.58 -30.30
N SER A 379 -5.90 14.79 -30.20
CA SER A 379 -4.67 15.17 -30.93
C SER A 379 -3.47 14.31 -30.52
N GLU A 380 -3.25 14.15 -29.21
CA GLU A 380 -2.18 13.34 -28.65
C GLU A 380 -2.37 11.85 -28.93
N MET A 381 -3.60 11.35 -28.91
CA MET A 381 -3.92 9.98 -29.32
C MET A 381 -3.39 9.70 -30.75
N TYR A 382 -3.71 10.57 -31.71
CA TYR A 382 -3.20 10.41 -33.08
C TYR A 382 -1.69 10.54 -33.17
N ARG A 383 -1.09 11.50 -32.44
CA ARG A 383 0.37 11.66 -32.40
C ARG A 383 1.05 10.37 -31.93
N LEU A 384 0.51 9.72 -30.90
CA LEU A 384 1.06 8.48 -30.35
C LEU A 384 0.89 7.29 -31.29
N LEU A 385 -0.24 7.21 -32.00
CA LEU A 385 -0.49 6.18 -32.99
C LEU A 385 0.43 6.29 -34.21
N GLU A 386 0.88 7.50 -34.56
CA GLU A 386 1.69 7.77 -35.76
C GLU A 386 3.17 8.07 -35.48
N THR A 387 3.54 8.16 -34.21
CA THR A 387 4.94 8.34 -33.78
C THR A 387 5.79 7.15 -34.20
N GLU A 388 6.87 7.39 -34.96
CA GLU A 388 7.86 6.36 -35.31
C GLU A 388 9.21 6.55 -34.60
N THR A 389 9.37 7.67 -33.90
CA THR A 389 10.58 8.01 -33.15
C THR A 389 10.33 7.85 -31.66
N PHE A 390 11.22 7.10 -31.00
CA PHE A 390 11.11 6.80 -29.58
C PHE A 390 12.28 7.43 -28.81
N ASP A 391 11.98 7.85 -27.58
CA ASP A 391 12.97 8.34 -26.61
C ASP A 391 13.91 7.19 -26.17
N PRO A 392 15.15 7.50 -25.77
CA PRO A 392 16.12 6.47 -25.38
C PRO A 392 15.67 5.71 -24.11
N LEU A 393 15.88 4.40 -24.13
CA LEU A 393 15.63 3.53 -22.98
C LEU A 393 16.50 3.93 -21.77
N PRO A 394 15.97 3.84 -20.53
CA PRO A 394 16.75 4.03 -19.31
C PRO A 394 18.02 3.16 -19.28
N GLU A 395 19.13 3.72 -18.78
CA GLU A 395 20.34 2.93 -18.50
C GLU A 395 20.10 1.91 -17.36
N PRO A 396 20.89 0.81 -17.30
CA PRO A 396 20.73 -0.22 -16.27
C PRO A 396 20.81 0.30 -14.84
N LEU A 397 19.88 -0.16 -14.00
CA LEU A 397 19.89 0.13 -12.55
C LEU A 397 20.77 -0.84 -11.74
N LEU A 398 21.18 -1.94 -12.36
CA LEU A 398 22.10 -2.94 -11.85
C LEU A 398 23.22 -3.13 -12.86
N SER A 399 24.48 -3.05 -12.42
CA SER A 399 25.65 -3.18 -13.29
C SER A 399 26.77 -3.97 -12.63
N GLU A 400 27.65 -4.57 -13.43
CA GLU A 400 28.78 -5.35 -12.93
C GLU A 400 29.91 -4.46 -12.37
N GLU A 401 29.93 -3.19 -12.77
CA GLU A 401 30.89 -2.18 -12.31
C GLU A 401 30.22 -1.18 -11.35
N ILE A 402 31.02 -0.49 -10.52
CA ILE A 402 30.49 0.50 -9.58
C ILE A 402 30.08 1.76 -10.34
N ILE A 403 28.82 2.17 -10.20
CA ILE A 403 28.33 3.44 -10.72
C ILE A 403 28.70 4.55 -9.73
N LEU A 404 29.69 5.37 -10.10
CA LEU A 404 30.10 6.52 -9.31
C LEU A 404 29.17 7.72 -9.58
N PRO A 405 28.66 8.40 -8.55
CA PRO A 405 27.88 9.61 -8.75
C PRO A 405 28.77 10.74 -9.27
N GLU A 406 28.24 11.54 -10.19
CA GLU A 406 28.91 12.75 -10.68
C GLU A 406 28.88 13.85 -9.61
N TRP A 407 29.92 14.68 -9.59
CA TRP A 407 30.00 15.84 -8.71
C TRP A 407 29.02 16.92 -9.18
N ARG A 408 28.15 17.40 -8.28
CA ARG A 408 27.15 18.43 -8.58
C ARG A 408 27.57 19.81 -8.06
N SER A 409 27.19 20.86 -8.78
CA SER A 409 27.16 22.22 -8.24
C SER A 409 26.03 22.37 -7.20
N ALA A 410 26.15 23.35 -6.30
CA ALA A 410 25.12 23.61 -5.30
C ALA A 410 23.90 24.32 -5.92
N GLY A 411 22.68 23.91 -5.53
CA GLY A 411 21.40 24.50 -5.98
C GLY A 411 20.52 23.55 -6.81
N ASP A 412 19.22 23.87 -6.91
CA ASP A 412 18.20 23.05 -7.60
C ASP A 412 17.69 23.69 -8.91
N ASP A 413 18.30 24.79 -9.35
CA ASP A 413 17.84 25.63 -10.48
C ASP A 413 18.71 25.55 -11.73
N SER A 414 19.82 24.80 -11.70
CA SER A 414 20.60 24.56 -12.90
C SER A 414 19.86 23.54 -13.76
N LYS A 415 19.59 23.87 -15.03
CA LYS A 415 19.12 22.93 -16.07
C LYS A 415 20.17 21.84 -16.40
N GLU A 416 21.14 21.66 -15.51
CA GLU A 416 22.38 20.92 -15.69
C GLU A 416 22.31 19.55 -15.01
N PHE A 417 21.32 19.30 -14.14
CA PHE A 417 21.18 18.04 -13.42
C PHE A 417 19.72 17.62 -13.27
N CYS A 418 19.51 16.31 -13.17
CA CYS A 418 18.23 15.71 -12.88
C CYS A 418 17.86 15.96 -11.42
N TYR A 419 16.70 16.59 -11.18
CA TYR A 419 16.16 16.81 -9.84
C TYR A 419 16.05 15.54 -9.00
N SER A 420 15.80 14.41 -9.66
CA SER A 420 15.54 13.13 -9.00
C SER A 420 16.83 12.34 -8.71
N CYS A 421 17.61 11.99 -9.74
CA CYS A 421 18.79 11.13 -9.60
C CYS A 421 20.12 11.88 -9.56
N GLY A 422 20.13 13.20 -9.80
CA GLY A 422 21.35 14.00 -9.81
C GLY A 422 22.26 13.84 -11.04
N VAL A 423 21.91 12.97 -12.00
CA VAL A 423 22.68 12.79 -13.26
C VAL A 423 22.67 14.09 -14.07
N ALA A 424 23.80 14.43 -14.71
CA ALA A 424 23.89 15.59 -15.56
C ALA A 424 22.86 15.57 -16.71
N ILE A 425 22.27 16.72 -16.98
CA ILE A 425 21.37 16.96 -18.10
C ILE A 425 21.99 18.06 -18.96
N ASP A 426 22.04 17.86 -20.27
CA ASP A 426 22.39 18.94 -21.18
C ASP A 426 21.24 19.96 -21.25
N ALA A 427 21.50 21.18 -20.76
CA ALA A 427 20.54 22.28 -20.73
C ALA A 427 19.94 22.62 -22.10
N LYS A 428 20.61 22.28 -23.21
CA LYS A 428 20.10 22.50 -24.58
C LYS A 428 19.08 21.45 -25.01
N THR A 429 19.14 20.24 -24.46
CA THR A 429 18.29 19.09 -24.81
C THR A 429 17.33 18.69 -23.69
N ALA A 430 17.44 19.34 -22.51
CA ALA A 430 16.55 19.17 -21.36
C ALA A 430 15.08 19.44 -21.70
N LYS A 431 14.34 18.40 -22.06
CA LYS A 431 12.92 18.47 -22.43
C LYS A 431 11.99 18.29 -21.23
N TRP A 432 12.29 17.35 -20.34
CA TRP A 432 11.35 16.89 -19.33
C TRP A 432 11.38 17.73 -18.06
N GLN A 433 10.19 17.95 -17.50
CA GLN A 433 9.99 18.61 -16.23
C GLN A 433 9.19 17.71 -15.30
N VAL A 434 9.34 17.93 -13.99
CA VAL A 434 8.56 17.23 -12.98
C VAL A 434 7.06 17.54 -13.17
N LEU A 435 6.25 16.49 -13.31
CA LEU A 435 4.80 16.55 -13.47
C LEU A 435 4.10 15.98 -12.24
N ARG A 436 2.90 16.48 -11.92
CA ARG A 436 2.07 15.97 -10.82
C ARG A 436 1.71 14.49 -10.99
N PHE A 437 1.61 14.02 -12.23
CA PHE A 437 1.43 12.59 -12.54
C PHE A 437 2.64 11.75 -12.12
N MET A 438 3.84 12.33 -12.21
CA MET A 438 5.09 11.66 -11.91
C MET A 438 5.55 11.85 -10.48
N PHE A 439 5.13 12.92 -9.78
CA PHE A 439 5.61 13.33 -8.46
C PHE A 439 4.50 14.03 -7.68
N GLU A 440 4.45 13.83 -6.36
CA GLU A 440 3.44 14.45 -5.52
C GLU A 440 3.48 15.99 -5.64
N ARG A 441 4.65 16.63 -5.52
CA ARG A 441 4.74 18.09 -5.60
C ARG A 441 5.59 18.53 -6.80
N PRO A 442 4.95 18.88 -7.94
CA PRO A 442 5.68 19.20 -9.16
C PRO A 442 6.36 20.57 -9.12
N SER A 443 5.82 21.49 -8.32
CA SER A 443 6.40 22.81 -8.09
C SER A 443 7.20 22.77 -6.80
N GLN A 444 8.44 23.27 -6.85
CA GLN A 444 9.31 23.38 -5.70
C GLN A 444 9.82 24.81 -5.60
N ARG A 445 10.00 25.31 -4.37
CA ARG A 445 10.72 26.55 -4.11
C ARG A 445 12.21 26.25 -4.28
N ARG A 446 12.81 26.77 -5.35
CA ARG A 446 14.21 26.47 -5.69
C ARG A 446 15.12 27.34 -4.84
N GLN A 447 16.19 26.76 -4.28
CA GLN A 447 17.10 27.47 -3.37
C GLN A 447 17.73 28.74 -3.96
N SER A 448 17.85 28.82 -5.29
CA SER A 448 18.46 29.94 -6.02
C SER A 448 17.47 30.75 -6.86
N SER A 449 16.16 30.51 -6.75
CA SER A 449 15.13 31.25 -7.49
C SER A 449 14.20 32.00 -6.55
N SER A 450 13.77 33.20 -6.94
CA SER A 450 12.80 34.00 -6.20
C SER A 450 11.36 33.44 -6.28
N GLY A 451 11.11 32.44 -7.13
CA GLY A 451 9.78 31.86 -7.36
C GLY A 451 9.72 30.33 -7.29
N GLU A 452 8.50 29.80 -7.18
CA GLU A 452 8.24 28.37 -7.35
C GLU A 452 8.27 28.00 -8.84
N GLY A 453 8.86 26.85 -9.15
CA GLY A 453 8.86 26.33 -10.52
C GLY A 453 9.06 24.82 -10.58
N ARG A 454 8.82 24.25 -11.76
CA ARG A 454 9.01 22.81 -12.01
C ARG A 454 10.46 22.51 -12.36
N PRO A 455 11.18 21.70 -11.58
CA PRO A 455 12.57 21.38 -11.90
C PRO A 455 12.64 20.40 -13.08
N HIS A 456 13.82 20.33 -13.72
CA HIS A 456 14.06 19.43 -14.85
C HIS A 456 14.40 18.01 -14.38
N ILE A 457 14.05 17.02 -15.20
CA ILE A 457 14.28 15.61 -14.92
C ILE A 457 14.84 14.90 -16.15
N CYS A 458 15.67 13.87 -15.96
CA CYS A 458 16.17 13.08 -17.09
C CYS A 458 15.09 12.13 -17.64
N THR A 459 15.27 11.71 -18.90
CA THR A 459 14.40 10.74 -19.58
C THR A 459 14.20 9.47 -18.76
N SER A 460 15.28 8.95 -18.15
CA SER A 460 15.24 7.71 -17.38
C SER A 460 14.34 7.80 -16.15
N CYS A 461 14.51 8.83 -15.31
CA CYS A 461 13.67 9.00 -14.12
C CYS A 461 12.21 9.29 -14.48
N SER A 462 11.96 10.05 -15.55
CA SER A 462 10.61 10.31 -16.04
C SER A 462 9.92 9.02 -16.52
N ALA A 463 10.61 8.21 -17.31
CA ALA A 463 10.07 6.94 -17.82
C ALA A 463 9.84 5.90 -16.72
N LEU A 464 10.81 5.72 -15.80
CA LEU A 464 10.66 4.80 -14.68
C LEU A 464 9.54 5.22 -13.73
N ALA A 465 9.41 6.53 -13.46
CA ALA A 465 8.27 7.06 -12.70
C ALA A 465 6.95 6.79 -13.41
N PHE A 466 6.89 6.87 -14.74
CA PHE A 466 5.69 6.53 -15.52
C PHE A 466 5.29 5.05 -15.36
N ALA A 467 6.23 4.13 -15.56
CA ALA A 467 5.97 2.69 -15.52
C ALA A 467 5.80 2.11 -14.10
N SER A 468 6.10 2.91 -13.07
CA SER A 468 5.97 2.50 -11.68
C SER A 468 4.50 2.20 -11.32
N PRO A 469 4.19 1.00 -10.79
CA PRO A 469 2.88 0.73 -10.21
C PRO A 469 2.67 1.51 -8.90
N LEU A 470 3.74 2.02 -8.30
CA LEU A 470 3.73 2.77 -7.06
C LEU A 470 3.67 4.26 -7.36
N LYS A 471 2.57 4.91 -6.99
CA LYS A 471 2.36 6.34 -7.14
C LYS A 471 1.97 6.99 -5.81
N VAL A 472 2.68 8.07 -5.48
CA VAL A 472 2.42 8.90 -4.32
C VAL A 472 1.34 9.92 -4.68
N ALA A 473 0.21 9.84 -3.98
CA ALA A 473 -0.83 10.86 -3.97
C ALA A 473 -0.98 11.43 -2.55
N ASP A 474 -1.68 12.56 -2.41
CA ASP A 474 -1.91 13.22 -1.11
C ASP A 474 -2.66 12.30 -0.11
N GLU A 475 -3.33 11.27 -0.60
CA GLU A 475 -4.10 10.30 0.17
C GLU A 475 -3.42 8.93 0.30
N SER A 476 -2.21 8.79 -0.24
CA SER A 476 -1.47 7.54 -0.23
C SER A 476 -0.80 7.31 1.11
N ILE A 477 -1.03 6.14 1.70
CA ILE A 477 -0.25 5.61 2.82
C ILE A 477 0.74 4.61 2.24
N ILE A 478 2.03 4.91 2.36
CA ILE A 478 3.11 4.10 1.79
C ILE A 478 3.74 3.30 2.92
N LEU A 479 3.65 1.98 2.84
CA LEU A 479 4.22 1.06 3.80
C LEU A 479 5.39 0.32 3.17
N LYS A 480 6.45 0.14 3.94
CA LYS A 480 7.56 -0.77 3.65
C LYS A 480 7.44 -1.97 4.59
N LEU A 481 7.44 -3.18 4.03
CA LEU A 481 7.43 -4.41 4.80
C LEU A 481 8.83 -5.01 4.84
N THR A 482 9.23 -5.52 5.99
CA THR A 482 10.48 -6.28 6.17
C THR A 482 10.22 -7.52 7.04
N SER A 483 10.78 -8.68 6.68
CA SER A 483 10.53 -9.92 7.44
C SER A 483 11.28 -9.91 8.79
N VAL A 484 10.58 -10.24 9.89
CA VAL A 484 11.14 -10.26 11.26
C VAL A 484 12.01 -11.50 11.48
N LYS A 485 11.52 -12.67 11.07
CA LYS A 485 12.16 -13.97 11.35
C LYS A 485 13.32 -14.33 10.41
N GLY A 486 13.70 -13.41 9.53
CA GLY A 486 14.61 -13.70 8.42
C GLY A 486 14.08 -14.86 7.58
N ASP A 487 12.98 -14.68 6.85
CA ASP A 487 12.48 -15.61 5.81
C ASP A 487 12.39 -17.11 6.23
N ARG A 488 12.26 -17.40 7.54
CA ARG A 488 12.11 -18.79 8.02
C ARG A 488 10.74 -19.39 7.68
N ASP A 489 9.72 -18.55 7.46
CA ASP A 489 8.34 -18.97 7.17
C ASP A 489 7.87 -18.48 5.77
N SER A 490 8.19 -19.32 4.77
CA SER A 490 7.39 -19.74 3.60
C SER A 490 6.53 -18.80 2.72
N VAL A 491 6.57 -17.47 2.78
CA VAL A 491 5.95 -16.63 1.73
C VAL A 491 6.83 -15.42 1.43
N SER A 492 7.19 -15.18 0.17
CA SER A 492 7.87 -13.92 -0.16
C SER A 492 6.93 -12.76 0.20
N ILE A 493 7.44 -11.68 0.82
CA ILE A 493 6.65 -10.47 1.14
C ILE A 493 5.72 -10.10 -0.03
N LYS A 494 6.25 -10.27 -1.24
CA LYS A 494 5.57 -10.04 -2.50
C LYS A 494 4.37 -10.97 -2.75
N ASP A 495 4.50 -12.28 -2.53
CA ASP A 495 3.39 -13.23 -2.71
C ASP A 495 2.28 -12.99 -1.69
N TYR A 496 2.65 -12.64 -0.45
CA TYR A 496 1.68 -12.32 0.57
C TYR A 496 0.93 -11.01 0.27
N VAL A 497 1.67 -9.96 -0.09
CA VAL A 497 1.08 -8.68 -0.49
C VAL A 497 0.17 -8.85 -1.73
N ARG A 498 0.56 -9.67 -2.72
CA ARG A 498 -0.27 -10.03 -3.89
C ARG A 498 -1.57 -10.76 -3.51
N MET A 499 -1.59 -11.54 -2.43
CA MET A 499 -2.79 -12.25 -1.96
C MET A 499 -3.80 -11.30 -1.29
N LEU A 500 -3.31 -10.25 -0.62
CA LEU A 500 -4.15 -9.26 0.06
C LEU A 500 -4.82 -8.27 -0.90
N THR A 501 -4.20 -7.98 -2.05
CA THR A 501 -4.72 -7.05 -3.06
C THR A 501 -6.02 -7.49 -3.75
N ASN A 502 -6.54 -8.69 -3.44
CA ASN A 502 -7.75 -9.23 -4.06
C ASN A 502 -9.07 -8.72 -3.44
N LYS A 503 -9.04 -7.95 -2.35
CA LYS A 503 -10.26 -7.39 -1.71
C LYS A 503 -10.30 -5.86 -1.63
N GLU A 504 -9.13 -5.22 -1.61
CA GLU A 504 -8.95 -3.77 -1.76
C GLU A 504 -7.82 -3.58 -2.79
N MET A 505 -7.97 -2.71 -3.79
CA MET A 505 -6.93 -2.47 -4.82
C MET A 505 -5.72 -1.77 -4.19
N HIS A 506 -4.91 -2.50 -3.42
CA HIS A 506 -3.63 -1.98 -2.96
C HIS A 506 -2.59 -2.12 -4.07
N LEU A 507 -1.77 -1.08 -4.24
CA LEU A 507 -0.71 -1.12 -5.24
C LEU A 507 0.54 -1.63 -4.57
N SER A 508 1.15 -2.67 -5.15
CA SER A 508 2.37 -3.26 -4.62
C SER A 508 3.50 -3.21 -5.63
N GLY A 509 4.71 -3.07 -5.12
CA GLY A 509 5.93 -3.02 -5.90
C GLY A 509 7.08 -3.39 -4.98
N GLY A 510 7.57 -4.62 -5.13
CA GLY A 510 8.64 -5.11 -4.27
C GLY A 510 8.21 -5.25 -2.81
N ARG A 511 8.98 -4.60 -1.93
CA ARG A 511 8.72 -4.50 -0.48
C ARG A 511 7.77 -3.37 -0.07
N TYR A 512 7.24 -2.62 -1.03
CA TYR A 512 6.35 -1.50 -0.77
C TYR A 512 4.90 -1.83 -1.08
N LEU A 513 4.02 -1.25 -0.25
CA LEU A 513 2.58 -1.31 -0.38
C LEU A 513 2.01 0.11 -0.27
N ILE A 514 1.19 0.49 -1.24
CA ILE A 514 0.45 1.76 -1.20
C ILE A 514 -1.02 1.45 -0.94
N LEU A 515 -1.50 1.98 0.19
CA LEU A 515 -2.90 1.94 0.59
C LEU A 515 -3.53 3.30 0.29
N ALA A 516 -4.72 3.31 -0.28
CA ALA A 516 -5.52 4.53 -0.38
C ALA A 516 -6.20 4.80 0.97
N SER A 517 -6.21 6.06 1.40
CA SER A 517 -7.00 6.45 2.56
C SER A 517 -8.48 6.22 2.33
N ASP A 518 -9.16 5.66 3.32
CA ASP A 518 -10.61 5.52 3.30
C ASP A 518 -11.27 6.91 3.29
N ARG A 519 -12.42 7.00 2.62
CA ARG A 519 -13.21 8.23 2.49
C ARG A 519 -14.64 8.03 2.94
N THR A 520 -15.22 9.04 3.59
CA THR A 520 -16.66 9.05 3.87
C THR A 520 -17.47 9.25 2.59
N GLY A 521 -18.77 8.96 2.62
CA GLY A 521 -19.69 9.30 1.52
C GLY A 521 -19.74 10.81 1.21
N GLY A 522 -19.35 11.66 2.15
CA GLY A 522 -19.19 13.10 1.96
C GLY A 522 -17.83 13.54 1.40
N GLY A 523 -16.86 12.62 1.28
CA GLY A 523 -15.53 12.89 0.73
C GLY A 523 -14.46 13.25 1.77
N ASP A 524 -14.75 13.18 3.07
CA ASP A 524 -13.72 13.38 4.11
C ASP A 524 -12.69 12.25 4.11
N ILE A 525 -11.41 12.60 4.19
CA ILE A 525 -10.29 11.67 4.12
C ILE A 525 -9.87 11.26 5.53
N ALA A 526 -9.95 9.97 5.84
CA ALA A 526 -9.66 9.43 7.18
C ALA A 526 -8.24 9.73 7.66
N ALA A 527 -7.23 9.59 6.79
CA ALA A 527 -5.83 9.87 7.11
C ALA A 527 -5.58 11.31 7.58
N GLN A 528 -6.33 12.28 7.07
CA GLN A 528 -6.20 13.69 7.45
C GLN A 528 -6.85 13.98 8.81
N LYS A 529 -8.00 13.34 9.11
CA LYS A 529 -8.76 13.57 10.35
C LYS A 529 -8.17 12.82 11.55
N LEU A 530 -7.72 11.58 11.34
CA LEU A 530 -7.11 10.77 12.40
C LEU A 530 -5.64 11.10 12.63
N GLY A 531 -4.96 11.66 11.63
CA GLY A 531 -3.50 11.75 11.57
C GLY A 531 -2.93 10.55 10.81
N GLN A 532 -1.91 10.80 9.98
CA GLN A 532 -1.40 9.82 9.03
C GLN A 532 -0.84 8.57 9.70
N VAL A 533 -0.13 8.73 10.83
CA VAL A 533 0.46 7.61 11.60
C VAL A 533 -0.65 6.74 12.21
N GLN A 534 -1.60 7.36 12.93
CA GLN A 534 -2.68 6.62 13.59
C GLN A 534 -3.60 5.95 12.56
N TYR A 535 -3.91 6.63 11.45
CA TYR A 535 -4.64 6.01 10.35
C TYR A 535 -3.87 4.82 9.76
N ALA A 536 -2.56 4.95 9.52
CA ALA A 536 -1.74 3.85 9.00
C ALA A 536 -1.77 2.64 9.94
N MET A 537 -1.62 2.83 11.25
CA MET A 537 -1.70 1.75 12.24
C MET A 537 -3.07 1.06 12.23
N ALA A 538 -4.16 1.83 12.24
CA ALA A 538 -5.52 1.30 12.18
C ALA A 538 -5.81 0.56 10.87
N LYS A 539 -5.38 1.12 9.72
CA LYS A 539 -5.58 0.53 8.41
C LYS A 539 -4.79 -0.77 8.26
N VAL A 540 -3.52 -0.80 8.69
CA VAL A 540 -2.71 -2.03 8.73
C VAL A 540 -3.38 -3.10 9.61
N ALA A 541 -3.76 -2.76 10.84
CA ALA A 541 -4.42 -3.70 11.74
C ALA A 541 -5.74 -4.26 11.16
N SER A 542 -6.48 -3.46 10.39
CA SER A 542 -7.74 -3.85 9.77
C SER A 542 -7.60 -4.80 8.58
N ILE A 543 -6.53 -4.67 7.79
CA ILE A 543 -6.32 -5.45 6.55
C ILE A 543 -5.57 -6.75 6.84
N PHE A 544 -4.57 -6.68 7.71
CA PHE A 544 -3.62 -7.77 7.91
C PHE A 544 -4.08 -8.73 9.02
N PRO A 545 -3.93 -10.06 8.83
CA PRO A 545 -4.18 -11.03 9.90
C PRO A 545 -3.02 -11.04 10.89
N ILE A 546 -3.26 -11.64 12.07
CA ILE A 546 -2.33 -11.63 13.22
C ILE A 546 -0.96 -12.22 12.86
N GLU A 547 -0.93 -13.29 12.06
CA GLU A 547 0.30 -13.96 11.65
C GLU A 547 1.23 -12.99 10.92
N VAL A 548 0.67 -12.11 10.08
CA VAL A 548 1.47 -11.19 9.28
C VAL A 548 1.88 -9.95 10.05
N LEU A 549 1.05 -9.50 10.99
CA LEU A 549 1.45 -8.47 11.95
C LEU A 549 2.63 -8.94 12.84
N THR A 550 2.78 -10.26 12.99
CA THR A 550 3.86 -10.89 13.77
C THR A 550 5.10 -11.21 12.93
N ASP A 551 4.91 -11.67 11.68
CA ASP A 551 6.01 -12.13 10.82
C ASP A 551 6.73 -10.99 10.08
N PHE A 552 6.12 -9.81 9.99
CA PHE A 552 6.65 -8.64 9.28
C PHE A 552 6.67 -7.38 10.12
N ASN A 553 7.77 -6.62 10.01
CA ASN A 553 7.88 -5.25 10.46
C ASN A 553 7.31 -4.31 9.40
N PHE A 554 6.44 -3.41 9.85
CA PHE A 554 5.81 -2.41 9.02
C PHE A 554 6.46 -1.05 9.28
N SER A 555 6.88 -0.35 8.23
CA SER A 555 7.35 1.02 8.34
C SER A 555 6.54 1.95 7.44
N LEU A 556 5.99 3.01 8.02
CA LEU A 556 5.35 4.08 7.29
C LEU A 556 6.42 4.98 6.66
N ILE A 557 6.33 5.15 5.34
CA ILE A 557 7.23 6.02 4.59
C ILE A 557 6.54 7.37 4.39
N ILE A 558 7.13 8.41 4.98
CA ILE A 558 6.74 9.80 4.82
C ILE A 558 7.83 10.56 4.06
N GLN A 559 7.45 11.62 3.35
CA GLN A 559 8.42 12.40 2.57
C GLN A 559 9.52 12.98 3.46
N SER A 560 10.77 12.87 2.99
CA SER A 560 11.94 13.54 3.59
C SER A 560 12.25 13.16 5.04
N SER A 561 11.69 12.07 5.55
CA SER A 561 11.78 11.63 6.94
C SER A 561 12.21 10.17 7.01
N GLN A 562 12.82 9.78 8.12
CA GLN A 562 13.13 8.38 8.35
C GLN A 562 11.83 7.56 8.39
N PRO A 563 11.83 6.32 7.89
CA PRO A 563 10.69 5.42 8.02
C PRO A 563 10.22 5.35 9.48
N ILE A 564 8.93 5.59 9.71
CA ILE A 564 8.34 5.46 11.05
C ILE A 564 7.99 3.99 11.24
N ASN A 565 8.63 3.33 12.21
CA ASN A 565 8.34 1.94 12.50
C ASN A 565 6.97 1.83 13.21
N LEU A 566 6.05 1.08 12.61
CA LEU A 566 4.77 0.73 13.22
C LEU A 566 5.00 -0.55 14.04
N GLN A 567 5.06 -0.41 15.37
CA GLN A 567 5.46 -1.49 16.26
C GLN A 567 4.45 -2.64 16.23
N SER A 568 4.91 -3.88 16.12
CA SER A 568 4.04 -5.06 16.05
C SER A 568 3.13 -5.17 17.27
N ARG A 569 3.62 -4.83 18.48
CA ARG A 569 2.79 -4.79 19.70
C ARG A 569 1.58 -3.88 19.55
N HIS A 570 1.74 -2.72 18.93
CA HIS A 570 0.65 -1.77 18.72
C HIS A 570 -0.33 -2.27 17.68
N LEU A 571 0.16 -2.79 16.55
CA LEU A 571 -0.69 -3.30 15.47
C LEU A 571 -1.55 -4.48 15.92
N LEU A 572 -0.96 -5.42 16.68
CA LEU A 572 -1.66 -6.57 17.26
C LEU A 572 -2.77 -6.12 18.21
N PHE A 573 -2.47 -5.15 19.09
CA PHE A 573 -3.46 -4.65 20.04
C PHE A 573 -4.60 -3.89 19.35
N ILE A 574 -4.28 -3.04 18.37
CA ILE A 574 -5.29 -2.33 17.55
C ILE A 574 -6.20 -3.32 16.84
N LYS A 575 -5.63 -4.36 16.23
CA LYS A 575 -6.42 -5.40 15.55
C LYS A 575 -7.41 -6.05 16.51
N GLY A 576 -6.91 -6.45 17.68
CA GLY A 576 -7.72 -7.08 18.72
C GLY A 576 -8.85 -6.19 19.24
N VAL A 577 -8.60 -4.91 19.48
CA VAL A 577 -9.67 -4.00 19.94
C VAL A 577 -10.64 -3.64 18.83
N MET A 578 -10.20 -3.59 17.57
CA MET A 578 -11.11 -3.37 16.43
C MET A 578 -12.07 -4.55 16.26
N GLU A 579 -11.56 -5.78 16.28
CA GLU A 579 -12.38 -6.99 16.17
C GLU A 579 -13.23 -7.21 17.43
N GLY A 580 -12.61 -7.07 18.61
CA GLY A 580 -13.26 -7.31 19.89
C GLY A 580 -14.35 -6.29 20.23
N TYR A 581 -14.27 -5.04 19.76
CA TYR A 581 -15.33 -4.03 19.98
C TYR A 581 -16.14 -3.73 18.71
N SER A 582 -15.96 -4.50 17.64
CA SER A 582 -16.61 -4.30 16.33
C SER A 582 -16.45 -2.87 15.78
N GLN A 583 -15.23 -2.33 15.87
CA GLN A 583 -14.90 -0.98 15.42
C GLN A 583 -14.37 -0.97 13.99
N SER A 584 -14.85 -0.02 13.20
CA SER A 584 -14.34 0.29 11.86
C SER A 584 -13.82 1.72 11.79
N ILE A 585 -12.93 1.99 10.84
CA ILE A 585 -12.38 3.34 10.59
C ILE A 585 -13.49 4.30 10.14
N ILE A 586 -14.39 3.83 9.29
CA ILE A 586 -15.58 4.58 8.85
C ILE A 586 -16.82 3.92 9.43
N ILE A 587 -17.64 4.72 10.12
CA ILE A 587 -18.91 4.30 10.71
C ILE A 587 -19.99 4.38 9.64
N SER A 588 -20.51 3.22 9.24
CA SER A 588 -21.62 3.09 8.29
C SER A 588 -21.45 3.88 6.98
N GLY A 589 -20.20 4.07 6.53
CA GLY A 589 -19.88 4.87 5.33
C GLY A 589 -20.04 6.39 5.47
N LYS A 590 -20.42 6.91 6.64
CA LYS A 590 -20.79 8.33 6.83
C LYS A 590 -19.74 9.13 7.57
N ASP A 591 -19.27 8.63 8.72
CA ASP A 591 -18.42 9.40 9.63
C ASP A 591 -17.11 8.69 9.92
N ILE A 592 -16.05 9.47 10.11
CA ILE A 592 -14.74 8.95 10.55
C ILE A 592 -14.81 8.68 12.05
N ASN A 593 -14.39 7.48 12.46
CA ASN A 593 -14.45 7.06 13.86
C ASN A 593 -13.33 7.72 14.71
N MET A 594 -13.61 8.92 15.22
CA MET A 594 -12.66 9.66 16.05
C MET A 594 -12.34 8.95 17.37
N THR A 595 -13.29 8.20 17.93
CA THR A 595 -13.09 7.42 19.17
C THR A 595 -12.09 6.29 18.96
N LEU A 596 -12.16 5.59 17.82
CA LEU A 596 -11.12 4.63 17.43
C LEU A 596 -9.78 5.33 17.22
N GLY A 597 -9.79 6.53 16.63
CA GLY A 597 -8.62 7.39 16.51
C GLY A 597 -7.93 7.66 17.85
N ASP A 598 -8.69 8.05 18.88
CA ASP A 598 -8.18 8.29 20.22
C ASP A 598 -7.65 7.01 20.87
N ALA A 599 -8.36 5.89 20.72
CA ALA A 599 -7.88 4.59 21.19
C ALA A 599 -6.54 4.22 20.57
N VAL A 600 -6.37 4.42 19.26
CA VAL A 600 -5.09 4.18 18.55
C VAL A 600 -3.99 5.12 19.06
N ARG A 601 -4.29 6.39 19.34
CA ARG A 601 -3.32 7.33 19.96
C ARG A 601 -2.84 6.85 21.33
N TYR A 602 -3.76 6.33 22.15
CA TYR A 602 -3.38 5.78 23.44
C TYR A 602 -2.52 4.51 23.30
N ILE A 603 -2.81 3.65 22.32
CA ILE A 603 -1.99 2.46 22.04
C ILE A 603 -0.58 2.85 21.58
N ASP A 604 -0.47 3.83 20.68
CA ASP A 604 0.81 4.40 20.21
C ASP A 604 1.68 4.96 21.37
N GLN A 605 1.02 5.41 22.46
CA GLN A 605 1.65 5.87 23.70
C GLN A 605 1.92 4.75 24.73
N ASP A 606 1.69 3.49 24.38
CA ASP A 606 1.74 2.33 25.28
C ASP A 606 0.79 2.47 26.48
N LEU A 607 -0.43 2.94 26.23
CA LEU A 607 -1.56 3.04 27.17
C LEU A 607 -2.77 2.16 26.74
N PRO A 608 -2.59 0.82 26.60
CA PRO A 608 -3.62 -0.08 26.07
C PRO A 608 -4.91 -0.12 26.91
N ILE A 609 -4.81 0.01 28.24
CA ILE A 609 -5.97 -0.03 29.14
C ILE A 609 -6.88 1.19 28.91
N LEU A 610 -6.29 2.37 28.73
CA LEU A 610 -7.02 3.60 28.44
C LEU A 610 -7.70 3.53 27.06
N ALA A 611 -7.07 2.88 26.09
CA ALA A 611 -7.66 2.62 24.77
C ALA A 611 -8.90 1.72 24.86
N GLU A 612 -8.81 0.58 25.56
CA GLU A 612 -9.95 -0.32 25.78
C GLU A 612 -11.08 0.37 26.55
N TYR A 613 -10.76 1.14 27.59
CA TYR A 613 -11.74 1.92 28.34
C TYR A 613 -12.46 2.93 27.45
N THR A 614 -11.72 3.61 26.56
CA THR A 614 -12.29 4.57 25.61
C THR A 614 -13.29 3.91 24.66
N LEU A 615 -13.01 2.69 24.18
CA LEU A 615 -13.92 1.94 23.30
C LEU A 615 -15.11 1.35 24.05
N THR A 616 -14.91 0.91 25.30
CA THR A 616 -15.98 0.38 26.17
C THR A 616 -17.11 1.40 26.38
N LYS A 617 -16.79 2.70 26.37
CA LYS A 617 -17.79 3.80 26.46
C LYS A 617 -18.81 3.79 25.33
N ILE A 618 -18.47 3.24 24.17
CA ILE A 618 -19.31 3.31 22.96
C ILE A 618 -19.77 1.94 22.46
N SER A 619 -19.09 0.85 22.80
CA SER A 619 -19.40 -0.49 22.32
C SER A 619 -19.22 -1.56 23.40
N ALA A 620 -19.88 -2.70 23.22
CA ALA A 620 -19.67 -3.89 24.02
C ALA A 620 -18.58 -4.75 23.41
N PRO A 621 -17.74 -5.40 24.23
CA PRO A 621 -16.88 -6.42 23.72
C PRO A 621 -17.75 -7.56 23.15
N TYR A 622 -17.59 -7.84 21.86
CA TYR A 622 -18.14 -8.99 21.17
C TYR A 622 -17.14 -10.14 21.29
N GLY A 623 -17.56 -11.26 21.90
CA GLY A 623 -16.68 -12.43 22.05
C GLY A 623 -15.45 -12.14 22.91
N GLN A 624 -15.64 -11.91 24.22
CA GLN A 624 -14.62 -11.62 25.24
C GLN A 624 -13.33 -12.48 25.16
N LEU A 625 -13.42 -13.67 24.54
CA LEU A 625 -12.36 -14.64 24.29
C LEU A 625 -11.16 -14.09 23.50
N GLU A 626 -11.40 -13.25 22.48
CA GLU A 626 -10.33 -12.75 21.62
C GLU A 626 -9.53 -11.62 22.29
N LEU A 627 -10.15 -10.84 23.18
CA LEU A 627 -9.47 -9.74 23.88
C LEU A 627 -8.41 -10.22 24.87
N GLU A 628 -8.59 -11.35 25.56
CA GLU A 628 -7.54 -11.89 26.45
C GLU A 628 -6.31 -12.36 25.68
N LYS A 629 -6.51 -13.02 24.52
CA LYS A 629 -5.41 -13.39 23.62
C LYS A 629 -4.62 -12.17 23.15
N VAL A 630 -5.33 -11.08 22.86
CA VAL A 630 -4.71 -9.83 22.43
C VAL A 630 -3.90 -9.19 23.55
N ARG A 631 -4.41 -9.19 24.78
CA ARG A 631 -3.70 -8.69 25.97
C ARG A 631 -2.43 -9.49 26.24
N GLU A 632 -2.52 -10.81 26.17
CA GLU A 632 -1.35 -11.70 26.27
C GLU A 632 -0.36 -11.47 25.12
N ALA A 633 -0.84 -11.36 23.88
CA ALA A 633 0.03 -11.11 22.73
C ALA A 633 0.79 -9.78 22.84
N TYR A 634 0.12 -8.71 23.29
CA TYR A 634 0.78 -7.43 23.59
C TYR A 634 1.84 -7.58 24.68
N TRP A 635 1.53 -8.33 25.75
CA TRP A 635 2.47 -8.61 26.83
C TRP A 635 3.70 -9.40 26.36
N LEU A 636 3.52 -10.43 25.53
CA LEU A 636 4.63 -11.21 25.00
C LEU A 636 5.50 -10.37 24.07
N GLU A 637 4.90 -9.49 23.27
CA GLU A 637 5.64 -8.66 22.31
C GLU A 637 6.44 -7.55 23.01
N ILE A 638 5.89 -6.90 24.04
CA ILE A 638 6.65 -5.91 24.82
C ILE A 638 7.85 -6.55 25.53
N GLN A 639 7.75 -7.82 25.95
CA GLN A 639 8.88 -8.57 26.50
C GLN A 639 9.97 -8.82 25.47
N LYS A 640 9.60 -9.20 24.24
CA LYS A 640 10.55 -9.37 23.13
C LYS A 640 11.24 -8.05 22.79
N ASP A 641 10.50 -6.95 22.76
CA ASP A 641 11.04 -5.61 22.51
C ASP A 641 12.11 -5.26 23.54
N LEU A 642 11.84 -5.49 24.84
CA LEU A 642 12.79 -5.29 25.93
C LEU A 642 14.05 -6.17 25.78
N GLN A 643 13.89 -7.44 25.41
CA GLN A 643 15.02 -8.34 25.15
C GLN A 643 15.86 -7.87 23.95
N ALA A 644 15.23 -7.41 22.88
CA ALA A 644 15.91 -6.94 21.67
C ALA A 644 16.76 -5.70 21.92
N ILE A 645 16.32 -4.80 22.82
CA ILE A 645 17.10 -3.62 23.24
C ILE A 645 18.07 -3.93 24.40
N GLY A 646 18.09 -5.16 24.91
CA GLY A 646 18.99 -5.59 26.00
C GLY A 646 18.66 -4.98 27.37
N VAL A 647 17.39 -4.66 27.62
CA VAL A 647 16.95 -3.93 28.82
C VAL A 647 16.09 -4.84 29.71
N SER A 648 16.38 -4.83 31.02
CA SER A 648 15.58 -5.55 32.02
C SER A 648 14.22 -4.86 32.28
N MET A 649 13.20 -5.65 32.62
CA MET A 649 11.87 -5.16 33.02
C MET A 649 11.90 -4.26 34.27
N GLU A 650 12.90 -4.47 35.13
CA GLU A 650 13.07 -3.69 36.36
C GLU A 650 13.89 -2.40 36.15
N SER A 651 14.31 -2.12 34.91
CA SER A 651 15.05 -0.89 34.60
C SER A 651 14.16 0.37 34.61
N GLU A 652 14.81 1.53 34.71
CA GLU A 652 14.17 2.84 34.63
C GLU A 652 13.84 3.30 33.20
N ASN A 653 14.08 2.44 32.19
CA ASN A 653 13.68 2.72 30.82
C ASN A 653 12.16 2.93 30.72
N GLN A 654 11.72 3.89 29.91
CA GLN A 654 10.29 4.21 29.76
C GLN A 654 9.44 3.00 29.34
N LEU A 655 9.94 2.16 28.43
CA LEU A 655 9.24 0.95 27.99
C LEU A 655 9.17 -0.10 29.12
N SER A 656 10.24 -0.25 29.90
CA SER A 656 10.25 -1.13 31.08
C SER A 656 9.22 -0.70 32.12
N LYS A 657 9.10 0.61 32.39
CA LYS A 657 8.06 1.15 33.30
C LYS A 657 6.66 0.84 32.79
N ARG A 658 6.40 1.04 31.50
CA ARG A 658 5.10 0.73 30.87
C ARG A 658 4.78 -0.77 30.93
N ALA A 659 5.75 -1.63 30.63
CA ALA A 659 5.60 -3.09 30.71
C ALA A 659 5.28 -3.54 32.14
N ARG A 660 6.02 -3.01 33.13
CA ARG A 660 5.81 -3.30 34.56
C ARG A 660 4.41 -2.89 35.01
N LEU A 661 4.01 -1.66 34.68
CA LEU A 661 2.67 -1.14 34.95
C LEU A 661 1.58 -2.02 34.33
N TYR A 662 1.74 -2.43 33.07
CA TYR A 662 0.76 -3.30 32.40
C TYR A 662 0.60 -4.65 33.10
N ARG A 663 1.72 -5.31 33.45
CA ARG A 663 1.74 -6.57 34.21
C ARG A 663 1.06 -6.43 35.56
N ASP A 664 1.44 -5.40 36.31
CA ASP A 664 0.98 -5.18 37.68
C ASP A 664 -0.51 -4.82 37.71
N VAL A 665 -0.98 -4.00 36.76
CA VAL A 665 -2.41 -3.72 36.60
C VAL A 665 -3.17 -5.00 36.20
N ALA A 666 -2.64 -5.84 35.31
CA ALA A 666 -3.29 -7.10 34.95
C ALA A 666 -3.43 -8.05 36.17
N ALA A 667 -2.37 -8.16 36.98
CA ALA A 667 -2.39 -8.95 38.21
C ALA A 667 -3.39 -8.41 39.25
N LEU A 668 -3.39 -7.10 39.48
CA LEU A 668 -4.36 -6.46 40.39
C LEU A 668 -5.79 -6.51 39.85
N THR A 669 -5.97 -6.44 38.53
CA THR A 669 -7.28 -6.58 37.89
C THR A 669 -7.86 -7.95 38.19
N GLY A 670 -7.10 -9.04 38.00
CA GLY A 670 -7.61 -10.39 38.33
C GLY A 670 -7.93 -10.54 39.82
N LEU A 671 -7.08 -10.00 40.70
CA LEU A 671 -7.29 -10.02 42.16
C LEU A 671 -8.58 -9.30 42.57
N THR A 672 -8.78 -8.06 42.09
CA THR A 672 -9.91 -7.21 42.50
C THR A 672 -11.20 -7.50 41.73
N TYR A 673 -11.11 -7.93 40.47
CA TYR A 673 -12.26 -8.33 39.64
C TYR A 673 -13.06 -9.46 40.29
N ALA A 674 -12.39 -10.43 40.91
CA ALA A 674 -13.05 -11.55 41.58
C ALA A 674 -13.99 -11.08 42.71
N PHE A 675 -13.59 -10.05 43.46
CA PHE A 675 -14.41 -9.45 44.51
C PHE A 675 -15.58 -8.65 43.93
N ALA A 676 -15.32 -7.83 42.90
CA ALA A 676 -16.38 -7.06 42.22
C ALA A 676 -17.44 -7.98 41.57
N GLN A 677 -17.00 -9.06 40.94
CA GLN A 677 -17.89 -10.07 40.36
C GLN A 677 -18.64 -10.87 41.45
N SER A 678 -17.99 -11.17 42.58
CA SER A 678 -18.68 -11.80 43.72
C SER A 678 -19.78 -10.90 44.26
N LEU A 679 -19.51 -9.60 44.43
CA LEU A 679 -20.51 -8.61 44.86
C LEU A 679 -21.68 -8.53 43.87
N GLU A 680 -21.39 -8.45 42.57
CA GLU A 680 -22.42 -8.42 41.52
C GLU A 680 -23.30 -9.68 41.58
N ASN A 681 -22.70 -10.87 41.71
CA ASN A 681 -23.41 -12.14 41.79
C ASN A 681 -24.26 -12.26 43.06
N THR A 682 -23.74 -11.83 44.21
CA THR A 682 -24.48 -11.82 45.47
C THR A 682 -25.68 -10.86 45.38
N ALA A 683 -25.49 -9.66 44.83
CA ALA A 683 -26.55 -8.68 44.67
C ALA A 683 -27.63 -9.15 43.67
N LYS A 684 -27.25 -9.85 42.59
CA LYS A 684 -28.18 -10.54 41.67
C LYS A 684 -28.96 -11.65 42.38
N ALA A 685 -28.30 -12.47 43.19
CA ALA A 685 -28.95 -13.54 43.96
C ALA A 685 -29.93 -12.98 45.01
N ALA A 686 -29.62 -11.82 45.60
CA ALA A 686 -30.51 -11.07 46.48
C ALA A 686 -31.67 -10.35 45.76
N SER A 687 -31.82 -10.53 44.44
CA SER A 687 -32.87 -9.92 43.62
C SER A 687 -32.90 -8.39 43.68
N MET A 688 -31.74 -7.75 43.86
CA MET A 688 -31.63 -6.29 43.79
C MET A 688 -31.95 -5.77 42.38
N LYS A 689 -32.42 -4.52 42.27
CA LYS A 689 -32.62 -3.89 40.96
C LYS A 689 -31.27 -3.73 40.25
N ILE A 690 -31.28 -3.87 38.93
CA ILE A 690 -30.06 -3.77 38.11
C ILE A 690 -29.33 -2.44 38.34
N GLU A 691 -30.07 -1.33 38.50
CA GLU A 691 -29.47 -0.01 38.78
C GLU A 691 -28.78 0.05 40.15
N ASP A 692 -29.30 -0.67 41.14
CA ASP A 692 -28.70 -0.72 42.48
C ASP A 692 -27.45 -1.62 42.47
N ILE A 693 -27.50 -2.77 41.77
CA ILE A 693 -26.35 -3.66 41.58
C ILE A 693 -25.20 -2.89 40.93
N GLU A 694 -25.48 -2.21 39.82
CA GLU A 694 -24.49 -1.41 39.11
C GLU A 694 -23.91 -0.27 39.96
N ARG A 695 -24.75 0.38 40.78
CA ARG A 695 -24.29 1.44 41.70
C ARG A 695 -23.32 0.89 42.74
N GLU A 696 -23.62 -0.26 43.36
CA GLU A 696 -22.75 -0.83 44.39
C GLU A 696 -21.43 -1.35 43.80
N VAL A 697 -21.46 -1.98 42.62
CA VAL A 697 -20.23 -2.39 41.92
C VAL A 697 -19.40 -1.17 41.53
N SER A 698 -20.01 -0.10 41.04
CA SER A 698 -19.30 1.15 40.72
C SER A 698 -18.67 1.78 41.96
N LYS A 699 -19.38 1.83 43.11
CA LYS A 699 -18.81 2.31 44.38
C LYS A 699 -17.59 1.50 44.81
N LEU A 700 -17.61 0.18 44.63
CA LEU A 700 -16.47 -0.67 44.95
C LEU A 700 -15.27 -0.35 44.04
N ILE A 701 -15.49 -0.22 42.74
CA ILE A 701 -14.42 0.14 41.77
C ILE A 701 -13.83 1.53 42.08
N GLU A 702 -14.65 2.47 42.56
CA GLU A 702 -14.18 3.81 42.98
C GLU A 702 -13.31 3.80 44.25
N LYS A 703 -13.15 2.66 44.92
CA LYS A 703 -12.32 2.49 46.14
C LYS A 703 -11.06 1.67 45.93
N VAL A 704 -10.69 1.38 44.69
CA VAL A 704 -9.53 0.54 44.36
C VAL A 704 -8.19 1.21 44.68
N ASP A 705 -8.17 2.48 45.06
CA ASP A 705 -6.99 3.20 45.51
C ASP A 705 -6.63 2.90 46.98
N ASP A 706 -7.55 2.35 47.76
CA ASP A 706 -7.40 2.02 49.18
C ASP A 706 -7.85 0.57 49.43
N ALA A 707 -6.90 -0.32 49.75
CA ALA A 707 -7.18 -1.73 50.01
C ALA A 707 -8.15 -1.97 51.16
N VAL A 708 -8.10 -1.17 52.22
CA VAL A 708 -8.97 -1.33 53.39
C VAL A 708 -10.39 -0.92 53.02
N ALA A 709 -10.55 0.22 52.36
CA ALA A 709 -11.83 0.66 51.86
C ALA A 709 -12.39 -0.35 50.85
N PHE A 710 -11.61 -0.78 49.86
CA PHE A 710 -12.01 -1.78 48.87
C PHE A 710 -12.53 -3.06 49.53
N CYS A 711 -11.77 -3.64 50.46
CA CYS A 711 -12.18 -4.87 51.16
C CYS A 711 -13.44 -4.65 52.01
N TYR A 712 -13.59 -3.50 52.65
CA TYR A 712 -14.82 -3.15 53.37
C TYR A 712 -16.03 -3.11 52.43
N TYR A 713 -15.94 -2.37 51.32
CA TYR A 713 -17.04 -2.26 50.35
C TYR A 713 -17.35 -3.60 49.66
N ALA A 714 -16.36 -4.48 49.49
CA ALA A 714 -16.55 -5.81 48.91
C ALA A 714 -17.42 -6.74 49.79
N THR A 715 -17.63 -6.39 51.07
CA THR A 715 -18.50 -7.14 52.01
C THR A 715 -19.92 -6.60 52.10
N LEU A 716 -20.20 -5.43 51.56
CA LEU A 716 -21.51 -4.79 51.67
C LEU A 716 -22.54 -5.53 50.81
N GLY A 717 -23.66 -5.96 51.41
CA GLY A 717 -24.77 -6.63 50.71
C GLY A 717 -24.99 -8.11 51.05
N ASP A 718 -24.20 -8.69 51.97
CA ASP A 718 -24.38 -10.07 52.43
C ASP A 718 -24.21 -10.17 53.96
N GLU A 719 -25.32 -10.08 54.70
CA GLU A 719 -25.32 -10.19 56.17
C GLU A 719 -24.85 -11.57 56.68
N THR A 720 -24.70 -12.56 55.78
CA THR A 720 -24.28 -13.93 56.10
C THR A 720 -22.81 -14.23 55.80
N LYS A 721 -22.10 -13.36 55.09
CA LYS A 721 -20.66 -13.52 54.79
C LYS A 721 -19.81 -13.25 56.03
N LYS A 722 -19.29 -14.31 56.65
CA LYS A 722 -18.33 -14.25 57.78
C LYS A 722 -16.87 -14.00 57.37
N SER A 723 -16.56 -14.08 56.07
CA SER A 723 -15.22 -13.80 55.53
C SER A 723 -15.31 -13.29 54.10
N VAL A 724 -14.39 -12.40 53.71
CA VAL A 724 -14.30 -11.83 52.35
C VAL A 724 -13.52 -12.81 51.48
N GLN A 725 -14.20 -13.83 50.97
CA GLN A 725 -13.62 -14.77 50.02
C GLN A 725 -14.24 -14.55 48.63
N SER A 726 -13.40 -14.52 47.61
CA SER A 726 -13.81 -14.57 46.21
C SER A 726 -13.07 -15.67 45.46
N ARG A 727 -13.59 -16.04 44.28
CA ARG A 727 -12.98 -17.06 43.43
C ARG A 727 -12.74 -16.48 42.05
N LEU A 728 -11.49 -16.50 41.60
CA LEU A 728 -11.14 -16.20 40.21
C LEU A 728 -10.98 -17.51 39.45
N TYR A 729 -11.95 -17.87 38.61
CA TYR A 729 -11.85 -19.06 37.77
C TYR A 729 -10.92 -18.82 36.59
N ARG A 730 -10.06 -19.78 36.25
CA ARG A 730 -9.29 -19.77 35.00
C ARG A 730 -10.23 -20.13 33.87
N SER A 731 -10.66 -19.13 33.12
CA SER A 731 -11.56 -19.31 31.98
C SER A 731 -10.96 -18.71 30.72
N PRO A 732 -11.47 -19.08 29.54
CA PRO A 732 -11.05 -18.45 28.29
C PRO A 732 -11.26 -16.93 28.21
N TYR A 733 -12.00 -16.33 29.16
CA TYR A 733 -12.33 -14.89 29.19
C TYR A 733 -11.48 -14.06 30.17
N ASN A 734 -10.66 -14.71 31.00
CA ASN A 734 -9.85 -14.04 32.01
C ASN A 734 -8.52 -14.78 32.29
N TYR A 735 -8.08 -15.68 31.40
CA TYR A 735 -6.90 -16.50 31.65
C TYR A 735 -5.62 -15.66 31.77
N PHE A 736 -5.49 -14.57 31.01
CA PHE A 736 -4.30 -13.73 31.06
C PHE A 736 -4.20 -13.04 32.42
N VAL A 737 -5.28 -12.38 32.87
CA VAL A 737 -5.30 -11.77 34.20
C VAL A 737 -5.20 -12.81 35.33
N TYR A 738 -5.77 -14.00 35.15
CA TYR A 738 -5.61 -15.12 36.08
C TYR A 738 -4.14 -15.52 36.23
N ASP A 739 -3.44 -15.75 35.11
CA ASP A 739 -2.05 -16.19 35.11
C ASP A 739 -1.13 -15.09 35.70
N GLN A 740 -1.43 -13.80 35.46
CA GLN A 740 -0.73 -12.68 36.11
C GLN A 740 -1.01 -12.58 37.61
N THR A 741 -2.26 -12.77 38.05
CA THR A 741 -2.61 -12.78 39.50
C THR A 741 -1.94 -13.95 40.21
N LYS A 742 -1.93 -15.14 39.61
CA LYS A 742 -1.22 -16.31 40.15
C LYS A 742 0.27 -16.02 40.35
N ALA A 743 0.93 -15.47 39.33
CA ALA A 743 2.34 -15.11 39.42
C ALA A 743 2.63 -14.05 40.51
N LEU A 744 1.70 -13.12 40.74
CA LEU A 744 1.79 -12.17 41.86
C LEU A 744 1.67 -12.89 43.21
N LEU A 745 0.67 -13.76 43.39
CA LEU A 745 0.49 -14.50 44.64
C LEU A 745 1.69 -15.39 44.97
N GLU A 746 2.28 -16.07 43.98
CA GLU A 746 3.52 -16.83 44.14
C GLU A 746 4.69 -15.95 44.63
N LYS A 747 4.83 -14.73 44.08
CA LYS A 747 5.84 -13.75 44.56
C LYS A 747 5.61 -13.30 46.01
N LEU A 748 4.35 -13.28 46.46
CA LEU A 748 3.98 -12.94 47.84
C LEU A 748 4.11 -14.14 48.80
N GLY A 749 4.50 -15.33 48.31
CA GLY A 749 4.53 -16.56 49.11
C GLY A 749 3.16 -17.21 49.33
N LEU A 750 2.16 -16.85 48.54
CA LEU A 750 0.76 -17.30 48.62
C LEU A 750 0.43 -18.30 47.48
N SER A 751 1.28 -19.31 47.28
CA SER A 751 1.13 -20.28 46.19
C SER A 751 0.03 -21.33 46.43
N ASP A 752 -0.50 -21.42 47.64
CA ASP A 752 -1.53 -22.37 48.07
C ASP A 752 -2.96 -21.96 47.63
N ARG A 753 -3.11 -20.84 46.92
CA ARG A 753 -4.41 -20.29 46.51
C ARG A 753 -5.04 -20.97 45.30
N GLU A 754 -4.30 -21.75 44.51
CA GLU A 754 -4.85 -22.47 43.35
C GLU A 754 -5.53 -23.77 43.77
N THR A 755 -6.76 -23.98 43.29
CA THR A 755 -7.54 -25.19 43.57
C THR A 755 -8.27 -25.65 42.31
N THR A 756 -8.45 -26.96 42.15
CA THR A 756 -9.23 -27.56 41.06
C THR A 756 -10.51 -28.18 41.62
N GLU A 757 -11.67 -27.75 41.12
CA GLU A 757 -12.96 -28.42 41.39
C GLU A 757 -12.99 -29.74 40.61
N THR A 758 -12.86 -30.87 41.32
CA THR A 758 -12.74 -32.23 40.76
C THR A 758 -13.95 -32.62 39.88
N ASP A 759 -15.13 -32.12 40.22
CA ASP A 759 -16.39 -32.47 39.54
C ASP A 759 -16.60 -31.74 38.20
N LYS A 760 -15.98 -30.55 38.03
CA LYS A 760 -16.14 -29.69 36.85
C LYS A 760 -14.87 -29.50 36.04
N GLN A 761 -13.75 -30.06 36.50
CA GLN A 761 -12.40 -29.85 35.92
C GLN A 761 -12.04 -28.36 35.76
N GLN A 762 -12.57 -27.50 36.64
CA GLN A 762 -12.32 -26.06 36.59
C GLN A 762 -11.31 -25.67 37.66
N THR A 763 -10.28 -24.93 37.24
CA THR A 763 -9.22 -24.42 38.15
C THR A 763 -9.55 -22.98 38.53
N TYR A 764 -9.37 -22.62 39.80
CA TYR A 764 -9.63 -21.27 40.30
C TYR A 764 -8.61 -20.85 41.36
N LEU A 765 -8.47 -19.55 41.58
CA LEU A 765 -7.75 -18.98 42.73
C LEU A 765 -8.78 -18.65 43.82
N ALA A 766 -8.56 -19.15 45.04
CA ALA A 766 -9.29 -18.74 46.24
C ALA A 766 -8.62 -17.48 46.80
N LEU A 767 -9.33 -16.34 46.76
CA LEU A 767 -8.78 -15.03 47.10
C LEU A 767 -9.44 -14.49 48.37
N TYR A 768 -8.63 -13.91 49.25
CA TYR A 768 -9.03 -13.36 50.55
C TYR A 768 -8.70 -11.86 50.67
N ALA A 769 -9.34 -11.14 51.58
CA ALA A 769 -9.04 -9.72 51.85
C ALA A 769 -7.54 -9.50 52.20
N ASP A 770 -6.94 -10.42 52.95
CA ASP A 770 -5.52 -10.35 53.31
C ASP A 770 -4.59 -10.45 52.09
N ASP A 771 -5.03 -11.14 51.02
CA ASP A 771 -4.27 -11.23 49.78
C ASP A 771 -4.25 -9.86 49.06
N VAL A 772 -5.36 -9.09 49.13
CA VAL A 772 -5.45 -7.71 48.61
C VAL A 772 -4.54 -6.77 49.41
N LEU A 773 -4.58 -6.84 50.74
CA LEU A 773 -3.72 -6.04 51.60
C LEU A 773 -2.24 -6.34 51.36
N SER A 774 -1.89 -7.62 51.22
CA SER A 774 -0.52 -8.06 50.94
C SER A 774 -0.02 -7.57 49.58
N ALA A 775 -0.86 -7.65 48.54
CA ALA A 775 -0.52 -7.14 47.21
C ALA A 775 -0.32 -5.61 47.20
N TYR A 776 -1.20 -4.85 47.87
CA TYR A 776 -1.08 -3.39 47.93
C TYR A 776 0.16 -2.95 48.71
N THR A 777 0.45 -3.63 49.83
CA THR A 777 1.68 -3.41 50.61
C THR A 777 2.91 -3.67 49.75
N HIS A 778 2.92 -4.80 49.01
CA HIS A 778 4.01 -5.13 48.11
C HIS A 778 4.26 -4.05 47.04
N PHE A 779 3.22 -3.55 46.36
CA PHE A 779 3.39 -2.52 45.32
C PHE A 779 3.78 -1.15 45.90
N ALA A 780 3.24 -0.79 47.07
CA ALA A 780 3.64 0.43 47.77
C ALA A 780 5.12 0.40 48.15
N GLU A 781 5.67 -0.77 48.45
CA GLU A 781 7.09 -0.96 48.79
C GLU A 781 7.98 -1.20 47.55
N ASN A 782 7.42 -1.73 46.46
CA ASN A 782 8.18 -2.18 45.28
C ASN A 782 7.65 -1.52 43.99
N GLY A 783 8.22 -0.37 43.66
CA GLY A 783 8.03 0.30 42.37
C GLY A 783 6.95 1.38 42.32
N TYR A 784 6.07 1.48 43.33
CA TYR A 784 4.99 2.49 43.37
C TYR A 784 4.93 3.28 44.68
N SER A 785 6.05 3.43 45.38
CA SER A 785 6.14 4.16 46.66
C SER A 785 5.84 5.67 46.55
N GLN A 786 6.00 6.24 45.36
CA GLN A 786 5.74 7.66 45.12
C GLN A 786 4.25 7.89 44.85
N PRO A 787 3.64 8.96 45.39
CA PRO A 787 2.22 9.25 45.18
C PRO A 787 1.81 9.29 43.70
N LYS A 788 2.69 9.79 42.84
CA LYS A 788 2.45 9.85 41.39
C LYS A 788 2.33 8.45 40.77
N ASP A 789 3.24 7.55 41.11
CA ASP A 789 3.29 6.20 40.54
C ASP A 789 2.15 5.35 41.11
N TRP A 790 1.85 5.49 42.41
CA TRP A 790 0.67 4.89 43.04
C TRP A 790 -0.64 5.33 42.37
N ASN A 791 -0.78 6.64 42.11
CA ASN A 791 -1.95 7.18 41.43
C ASN A 791 -2.06 6.67 39.99
N ASP A 792 -0.95 6.50 39.27
CA ASP A 792 -0.99 5.92 37.91
C ASP A 792 -1.42 4.44 37.96
N LEU A 793 -0.85 3.64 38.86
CA LEU A 793 -1.23 2.23 39.06
C LEU A 793 -2.72 2.07 39.37
N THR A 794 -3.21 2.78 40.37
CA THR A 794 -4.59 2.68 40.85
C THR A 794 -5.59 3.28 39.86
N TYR A 795 -5.22 4.34 39.15
CA TYR A 795 -6.03 4.89 38.06
C TYR A 795 -6.16 3.88 36.90
N GLN A 796 -5.07 3.27 36.45
CA GLN A 796 -5.11 2.24 35.41
C GLN A 796 -5.87 0.99 35.85
N LEU A 797 -5.73 0.57 37.12
CA LEU A 797 -6.52 -0.52 37.70
C LEU A 797 -8.02 -0.20 37.64
N LYS A 798 -8.42 1.00 38.05
CA LYS A 798 -9.79 1.47 37.98
C LYS A 798 -10.34 1.40 36.55
N LEU A 799 -9.59 1.89 35.57
CA LEU A 799 -9.98 1.83 34.15
C LEU A 799 -10.12 0.38 33.66
N SER A 800 -9.16 -0.49 34.01
CA SER A 800 -9.15 -1.91 33.68
C SER A 800 -10.35 -2.65 34.28
N LEU A 801 -10.75 -2.34 35.52
CA LEU A 801 -11.97 -2.90 36.11
C LEU A 801 -13.22 -2.44 35.36
N TYR A 802 -13.31 -1.17 35.00
CA TYR A 802 -14.43 -0.67 34.21
C TYR A 802 -14.57 -1.32 32.82
N THR A 803 -13.48 -1.78 32.19
CA THR A 803 -13.60 -2.53 30.92
C THR A 803 -14.25 -3.91 31.11
N ARG A 804 -14.24 -4.45 32.34
CA ARG A 804 -14.89 -5.73 32.69
C ARG A 804 -16.37 -5.60 33.05
N PHE A 805 -16.82 -4.38 33.34
CA PHE A 805 -18.20 -4.03 33.67
C PHE A 805 -18.73 -2.95 32.71
N PRO A 806 -18.89 -3.29 31.41
CA PRO A 806 -19.13 -2.32 30.35
C PRO A 806 -20.45 -1.53 30.52
N GLU A 807 -21.45 -2.12 31.15
CA GLU A 807 -22.73 -1.48 31.51
C GLU A 807 -22.55 -0.24 32.41
N LEU A 808 -21.56 -0.26 33.32
CA LEU A 808 -21.28 0.85 34.22
C LEU A 808 -20.76 2.07 33.47
N VAL A 809 -19.92 1.83 32.45
CA VAL A 809 -19.26 2.88 31.69
C VAL A 809 -20.22 3.60 30.74
N ARG A 810 -21.12 2.86 30.07
CA ARG A 810 -22.04 3.46 29.09
C ARG A 810 -23.09 4.36 29.71
N LYS A 811 -23.47 4.11 30.97
CA LYS A 811 -24.43 4.95 31.72
C LYS A 811 -23.83 6.26 32.24
N LEU A 812 -22.49 6.36 32.34
CA LEU A 812 -21.83 7.62 32.69
C LEU A 812 -22.03 8.69 31.60
N LYS A 813 -22.19 8.28 30.34
CA LYS A 813 -22.39 9.18 29.20
C LYS A 813 -23.76 9.88 29.20
N THR A 814 -24.81 9.22 29.69
CA THR A 814 -26.18 9.77 29.70
C THR A 814 -26.42 10.87 30.74
N LYS A 815 -25.50 11.06 31.70
CA LYS A 815 -25.61 12.13 32.72
C LYS A 815 -24.66 13.32 32.50
N GLY A 816 -23.64 13.20 31.64
CA GLY A 816 -22.59 14.21 31.47
C GLY A 816 -22.59 14.99 30.14
N ASP A 817 -23.24 14.48 29.09
CA ASP A 817 -23.27 15.11 27.75
C ASP A 817 -24.69 15.57 27.36
N LYS A 818 -25.31 16.42 28.20
CA LYS A 818 -26.45 17.26 27.78
C LYS A 818 -26.10 18.72 27.87
#